data_AF-A0A7X6XQB4-F1
#
_entry.id   AF-A0A7X6XQB4-F1
#
_cell.length_a   1.000
_cell.length_b   1.000
_cell.length_c   1.000
_cell.angle_alpha   90.00
_cell.angle_beta   90.00
_cell.angle_gamma   90.00
#
_symmetry.space_group_name_H-M   'P 1'
#
loop_
_entity.id
_entity.type
_entity.pdbx_description
1 polymer ?
#
loop_
_entity_poly.entity_id
_entity_poly.type
_entity_poly.pdbx_seq_one_letter_code
_entity_poly.pdbx_strand_id
1 'polypeptide(L)'
;MDARATRRLLLLSAVLLLGAASAKAAPATTRLQGPGWLAGFRAGMLVELKNRLTGETLVIPGSAGGTATGVRRSRELVTATVGARTAPRLSGRGGRVQAVWPGGERLSQTATAEGNALVIRQTAAVGAAPLVGVQWALGVVPSSVAVLVPGNSGLRFGPGAPDGDWSFEYPVGWEAQFVLLQGKRGGFLIWSDDQAGRFKTLWLNRRAGRARLAFETRADAPFSAVERLRSVTWRVQPYQGSWLEGARLYREWAEQAYGLAAIRARRPAWMARIRCVVIAPLDRALLEDLAQRLQPAETLLYVPHWRRDGYDRNYPDYTAVPEFGPWCERARALGFRVMPHVNYFGCDPLNPLYEQFRAQQIRDPFTHEPQWWLWDRADPPIKFAYINPASRAWRQLFVSRMKELCARYPIDALHLDQTLCIFNDHNGRIDGMNCLQGNLALHRELCAALPNVALSGEGLDEVTYRYEAFAQRHLHGLNHADGDWSDRLIALAHPISSAIFTPHTTLYGYLGMANPTGAGLYQAWRRGYDHFGIIPTLAHLDRRQLQEEGELLAPFFAEAVFFQRTQAVPDFTAPWPDGVLFRYRLANGGRADLVRDRGVVLKAVLPDGRSTEVYRRVEGVSTAALPGSIPGWQAYDEERLLGLDPAQSYTYRSEPRDLQAFHITRLPATAVVRHTGVRGDLAAISLGDRDAEVARLWDFGGPAEGGVRLFDGTERRYPSAFFGDPSGGNSTPESGGIFLHPPWRFTARDTRAGIDRAQGIGVSFVEFRVKLPNRPRIRFEAGVCLRDGAIGKSDGATFRASAWPATTRQAPLTAEVHNDGGEPRPLRLDLSALRGQEAVIRLETHPGPRGEATFDWALIRQPRVVAESQAPQAVVVHSPKRVVAALGPAGPLPVTAAGADRYEIRMPLPGTARLLLAEPPETELPLDLITAPRLVALVGANGIEQPPSGFAQAMPAEATVGGVTRRALSTHPPNHGRIVVDYILRLPETPARLEAQVGIRDGSASKGVGFAVEVNGGPHWVAHLLPGHPWQPVQVDLSRFAGQVVVLSLVADSLGTYEFDWAVWAEPKIVAR
;
A
#
# COMPACT_ATOMS: atom_id res chain seq x y z
N MET A 1 27.40 1.73 -72.04
CA MET A 1 27.74 0.30 -71.90
C MET A 1 28.75 0.16 -70.78
N ASP A 2 28.38 -0.45 -69.66
CA ASP A 2 29.28 -1.43 -69.03
C ASP A 2 28.47 -2.39 -68.14
N ALA A 3 28.59 -3.68 -68.45
CA ALA A 3 27.67 -4.76 -68.09
C ALA A 3 27.89 -5.31 -66.67
N ARG A 4 28.29 -4.47 -65.71
CA ARG A 4 28.56 -4.86 -64.31
C ARG A 4 27.54 -4.34 -63.29
N ALA A 5 26.73 -3.34 -63.65
CA ALA A 5 25.66 -2.83 -62.78
C ALA A 5 24.42 -3.76 -62.73
N THR A 6 24.15 -4.50 -63.81
CA THR A 6 22.93 -5.30 -63.94
C THR A 6 23.01 -6.69 -63.28
N ARG A 7 24.21 -7.19 -62.93
CA ARG A 7 24.39 -8.47 -62.22
C ARG A 7 24.33 -8.35 -60.68
N ARG A 8 24.49 -7.16 -60.10
CA ARG A 8 24.36 -6.96 -58.64
C ARG A 8 22.93 -6.70 -58.17
N LEU A 9 22.05 -6.17 -59.04
CA LEU A 9 20.63 -5.98 -58.70
C LEU A 9 19.78 -7.26 -58.76
N LEU A 10 20.17 -8.24 -59.59
CA LEU A 10 19.48 -9.54 -59.68
C LEU A 10 19.91 -10.54 -58.60
N LEU A 11 21.10 -10.40 -58.00
CA LEU A 11 21.53 -11.22 -56.86
C LEU A 11 21.07 -10.71 -55.49
N LEU A 12 20.81 -9.40 -55.32
CA LEU A 12 20.19 -8.91 -54.07
C LEU A 12 18.70 -9.24 -53.98
N SER A 13 18.02 -9.38 -55.13
CA SER A 13 16.61 -9.79 -55.17
C SER A 13 16.42 -11.28 -54.88
N ALA A 14 17.44 -12.12 -55.14
CA ALA A 14 17.42 -13.55 -54.81
C ALA A 14 17.86 -13.87 -53.37
N VAL A 15 18.65 -13.01 -52.72
CA VAL A 15 19.02 -13.17 -51.30
C VAL A 15 17.97 -12.59 -50.33
N LEU A 16 17.16 -11.63 -50.77
CA LEU A 16 15.97 -11.17 -50.03
C LEU A 16 14.72 -12.05 -50.21
N LEU A 17 14.78 -13.05 -51.10
CA LEU A 17 13.73 -14.07 -51.27
C LEU A 17 14.11 -15.47 -50.76
N LEU A 18 15.33 -15.65 -50.22
CA LEU A 18 15.79 -16.91 -49.59
C LEU A 18 16.14 -16.77 -48.09
N GLY A 19 15.91 -15.59 -47.48
CA GLY A 19 15.89 -15.41 -46.02
C GLY A 19 14.51 -15.63 -45.39
N ALA A 20 13.48 -15.91 -46.20
CA ALA A 20 12.11 -16.18 -45.76
C ALA A 20 11.79 -17.69 -45.76
N ALA A 21 12.56 -18.49 -45.01
CA ALA A 21 12.21 -19.85 -44.58
C ALA A 21 13.22 -20.26 -43.50
N SER A 22 12.90 -20.23 -42.21
CA SER A 22 11.95 -21.14 -41.59
C SER A 22 11.25 -20.44 -40.43
N ALA A 23 10.11 -19.83 -40.69
CA ALA A 23 9.09 -19.76 -39.66
C ALA A 23 8.66 -21.21 -39.42
N LYS A 24 9.33 -21.92 -38.50
CA LYS A 24 8.87 -23.22 -38.02
C LYS A 24 7.40 -23.05 -37.67
N ALA A 25 6.52 -23.76 -38.38
CA ALA A 25 5.10 -23.78 -38.08
C ALA A 25 4.94 -23.96 -36.57
N ALA A 26 4.14 -23.09 -35.93
CA ALA A 26 3.91 -23.20 -34.50
C ALA A 26 3.43 -24.63 -34.20
N PRO A 27 4.02 -25.33 -33.21
CA PRO A 27 3.68 -26.71 -32.94
C PRO A 27 2.17 -26.85 -32.74
N ALA A 28 1.58 -27.85 -33.40
CA ALA A 28 0.14 -28.07 -33.38
C ALA A 28 -0.38 -28.16 -31.94
N THR A 29 -1.48 -27.47 -31.65
CA THR A 29 -2.12 -27.54 -30.33
C THR A 29 -2.79 -28.89 -30.21
N THR A 30 -2.37 -29.68 -29.22
CA THR A 30 -3.02 -30.96 -28.95
C THR A 30 -3.99 -30.82 -27.80
N ARG A 31 -5.21 -31.36 -27.94
CA ARG A 31 -6.27 -31.19 -26.96
C ARG A 31 -6.50 -32.46 -26.17
N LEU A 32 -6.65 -32.30 -24.85
CA LEU A 32 -7.20 -33.27 -23.92
C LEU A 32 -8.57 -32.76 -23.46
N GLN A 33 -9.48 -33.67 -23.14
CA GLN A 33 -10.79 -33.30 -22.62
C GLN A 33 -11.21 -34.24 -21.51
N GLY A 34 -11.79 -33.67 -20.47
CA GLY A 34 -12.52 -34.38 -19.43
C GLY A 34 -14.02 -34.06 -19.48
N PRO A 35 -14.82 -34.55 -18.52
CA PRO A 35 -16.25 -34.27 -18.45
C PRO A 35 -16.55 -32.76 -18.37
N GLY A 36 -15.86 -32.03 -17.48
CA GLY A 36 -16.08 -30.61 -17.24
C GLY A 36 -15.09 -29.64 -17.90
N TRP A 37 -14.09 -30.12 -18.66
CA TRP A 37 -13.02 -29.26 -19.17
C TRP A 37 -12.46 -29.71 -20.52
N LEU A 38 -11.90 -28.77 -21.27
CA LEU A 38 -11.06 -28.99 -22.45
C LEU A 38 -9.77 -28.21 -22.27
N ALA A 39 -8.64 -28.87 -22.51
CA ALA A 39 -7.30 -28.34 -22.30
C ALA A 39 -6.43 -28.53 -23.54
N GLY A 40 -5.90 -27.44 -24.10
CA GLY A 40 -4.98 -27.47 -25.23
C GLY A 40 -3.53 -27.25 -24.80
N PHE A 41 -2.62 -28.08 -25.31
CA PHE A 41 -1.20 -28.04 -24.98
C PHE A 41 -0.32 -27.73 -26.19
N ARG A 42 0.74 -26.93 -25.98
CA ARG A 42 1.86 -26.72 -26.92
C ARG A 42 3.18 -26.83 -26.17
N ALA A 43 4.03 -27.78 -26.56
CA ALA A 43 5.34 -28.00 -25.93
C ALA A 43 5.33 -28.04 -24.39
N GLY A 44 4.29 -28.66 -23.80
CA GLY A 44 4.11 -28.77 -22.34
C GLY A 44 3.36 -27.61 -21.67
N MET A 45 3.18 -26.49 -22.34
CA MET A 45 2.40 -25.35 -21.84
C MET A 45 0.90 -25.55 -22.04
N LEU A 46 0.07 -25.22 -21.04
CA LEU A 46 -1.39 -25.26 -21.13
C LEU A 46 -1.90 -23.96 -21.76
N VAL A 47 -2.07 -23.95 -23.08
CA VAL A 47 -2.36 -22.75 -23.88
C VAL A 47 -3.84 -22.49 -24.13
N GLU A 48 -4.70 -23.47 -23.86
CA GLU A 48 -6.16 -23.33 -23.98
C GLU A 48 -6.79 -24.04 -22.79
N LEU A 49 -7.73 -23.38 -22.11
CA LEU A 49 -8.48 -23.98 -21.01
C LEU A 49 -9.94 -23.50 -21.07
N LYS A 50 -10.84 -24.42 -21.42
CA LYS A 50 -12.28 -24.18 -21.54
C LYS A 50 -13.03 -24.94 -20.46
N ASN A 51 -13.81 -24.22 -19.67
CA ASN A 51 -14.76 -24.79 -18.71
C ASN A 51 -15.98 -25.27 -19.51
N ARG A 52 -16.19 -26.58 -19.58
CA ARG A 52 -17.32 -27.18 -20.31
C ARG A 52 -18.62 -27.15 -19.51
N LEU A 53 -18.55 -26.95 -18.19
CA LEU A 53 -19.73 -26.74 -17.35
C LEU A 53 -20.42 -25.42 -17.67
N THR A 54 -19.64 -24.41 -18.08
CA THR A 54 -20.17 -23.06 -18.39
C THR A 54 -20.02 -22.68 -19.86
N GLY A 55 -19.20 -23.38 -20.63
CA GLY A 55 -18.85 -23.05 -22.01
C GLY A 55 -17.82 -21.92 -22.16
N GLU A 56 -17.31 -21.36 -21.06
CA GLU A 56 -16.35 -20.24 -21.08
C GLU A 56 -14.91 -20.72 -21.31
N THR A 57 -14.14 -19.96 -22.10
CA THR A 57 -12.69 -20.15 -22.27
C THR A 57 -11.96 -19.15 -21.38
N LEU A 58 -11.16 -19.65 -20.42
CA LEU A 58 -10.48 -18.83 -19.43
C LEU A 58 -8.98 -18.68 -19.69
N VAL A 59 -8.40 -19.55 -20.52
CA VAL A 59 -7.01 -19.43 -21.01
C VAL A 59 -7.03 -19.55 -22.53
N ILE A 60 -6.37 -18.62 -23.21
CA ILE A 60 -6.24 -18.55 -24.66
C ILE A 60 -4.76 -18.58 -25.08
N PRO A 61 -4.46 -18.97 -26.33
CA PRO A 61 -3.08 -18.96 -26.82
C PRO A 61 -2.48 -17.55 -26.80
N GLY A 62 -1.25 -17.41 -26.30
CA GLY A 62 -0.46 -16.17 -26.35
C GLY A 62 0.64 -16.20 -27.41
N SER A 63 1.22 -15.03 -27.71
CA SER A 63 2.51 -14.93 -28.40
C SER A 63 3.62 -15.52 -27.52
N ALA A 64 4.55 -16.27 -28.11
CA ALA A 64 5.65 -16.90 -27.39
C ALA A 64 6.58 -15.82 -26.80
N GLY A 65 6.52 -15.61 -25.49
CA GLY A 65 7.38 -14.64 -24.80
C GLY A 65 6.98 -14.46 -23.35
N GLY A 66 7.81 -14.92 -22.40
CA GLY A 66 7.57 -14.83 -20.95
C GLY A 66 6.87 -16.05 -20.35
N THR A 67 7.59 -16.73 -19.44
CA THR A 67 7.22 -17.91 -18.63
C THR A 67 6.72 -19.14 -19.39
N ALA A 68 7.60 -20.12 -19.60
CA ALA A 68 7.28 -21.39 -20.23
C ALA A 68 7.56 -22.58 -19.30
N THR A 69 7.14 -23.77 -19.73
CA THR A 69 7.41 -25.04 -19.06
C THR A 69 8.90 -25.36 -19.12
N GLY A 70 9.53 -25.79 -18.02
CA GLY A 70 10.99 -25.91 -17.98
C GLY A 70 11.58 -26.44 -16.66
N VAL A 71 12.90 -26.49 -16.63
CA VAL A 71 13.71 -26.85 -15.46
C VAL A 71 14.50 -25.62 -14.98
N ARG A 72 14.70 -25.51 -13.67
CA ARG A 72 15.44 -24.41 -13.06
C ARG A 72 16.75 -24.93 -12.50
N ARG A 73 17.88 -24.34 -12.91
CA ARG A 73 19.25 -24.73 -12.48
C ARG A 73 19.87 -23.74 -11.48
N SER A 74 19.36 -22.51 -11.46
CA SER A 74 19.81 -21.42 -10.58
C SER A 74 18.66 -20.41 -10.44
N ARG A 75 18.93 -19.11 -10.40
CA ARG A 75 17.89 -18.09 -10.63
C ARG A 75 17.33 -18.15 -12.06
N GLU A 76 18.04 -18.78 -13.00
CA GLU A 76 17.65 -18.90 -14.40
C GLU A 76 16.75 -20.12 -14.70
N LEU A 77 15.71 -19.89 -15.49
CA LEU A 77 14.80 -20.92 -15.98
C LEU A 77 15.20 -21.37 -17.40
N VAL A 78 15.43 -22.67 -17.58
CA VAL A 78 15.67 -23.30 -18.89
C VAL A 78 14.34 -23.83 -19.45
N THR A 79 13.87 -23.28 -20.56
CA THR A 79 12.52 -23.52 -21.09
C THR A 79 12.47 -24.52 -22.25
N ALA A 80 11.41 -25.32 -22.32
CA ALA A 80 11.29 -26.44 -23.27
C ALA A 80 11.16 -25.98 -24.73
N THR A 81 10.89 -24.70 -24.95
CA THR A 81 10.81 -24.08 -26.27
C THR A 81 12.17 -23.57 -26.76
N VAL A 82 13.17 -23.42 -25.89
CA VAL A 82 14.48 -22.86 -26.23
C VAL A 82 15.52 -23.98 -26.24
N GLY A 83 16.08 -24.28 -27.41
CA GLY A 83 17.19 -25.23 -27.57
C GLY A 83 16.85 -26.71 -27.33
N ALA A 84 15.69 -27.06 -26.77
CA ALA A 84 15.32 -28.44 -26.47
C ALA A 84 14.87 -29.24 -27.71
N ARG A 85 15.21 -30.53 -27.75
CA ARG A 85 14.53 -31.54 -28.55
C ARG A 85 13.28 -31.98 -27.80
N THR A 86 12.11 -31.79 -28.39
CA THR A 86 10.82 -32.16 -27.77
C THR A 86 10.15 -33.32 -28.52
N ALA A 87 9.55 -34.23 -27.76
CA ALA A 87 8.79 -35.37 -28.26
C ALA A 87 7.43 -35.46 -27.56
N PRO A 88 6.40 -34.74 -28.05
CA PRO A 88 5.05 -34.87 -27.52
C PRO A 88 4.39 -36.18 -27.99
N ARG A 89 3.82 -36.95 -27.06
CA ARG A 89 2.92 -38.07 -27.34
C ARG A 89 1.64 -37.87 -26.53
N LEU A 90 0.59 -37.41 -27.19
CA LEU A 90 -0.68 -37.10 -26.56
C LEU A 90 -1.79 -37.94 -27.19
N SER A 91 -2.59 -38.59 -26.35
CA SER A 91 -3.74 -39.43 -26.71
C SER A 91 -5.00 -38.87 -26.06
N GLY A 92 -6.19 -39.28 -26.50
CA GLY A 92 -7.45 -38.82 -25.90
C GLY A 92 -7.61 -39.13 -24.40
N ARG A 93 -6.82 -40.07 -23.84
CA ARG A 93 -6.84 -40.46 -22.41
C ARG A 93 -5.75 -39.76 -21.57
N GLY A 94 -4.92 -38.93 -22.19
CA GLY A 94 -3.81 -38.24 -21.55
C GLY A 94 -2.58 -38.21 -22.45
N GLY A 95 -1.54 -37.52 -22.00
CA GLY A 95 -0.29 -37.56 -22.73
C GLY A 95 0.92 -37.06 -21.99
N ARG A 96 2.03 -37.12 -22.71
CA ARG A 96 3.36 -36.87 -22.21
C ARG A 96 4.12 -35.95 -23.16
N VAL A 97 4.82 -34.98 -22.59
CA VAL A 97 5.81 -34.18 -23.29
C VAL A 97 7.17 -34.51 -22.69
N GLN A 98 8.08 -34.96 -23.54
CA GLN A 98 9.49 -35.10 -23.18
C GLN A 98 10.28 -33.97 -23.83
N ALA A 99 11.14 -33.32 -23.07
CA ALA A 99 12.07 -32.31 -23.53
C ALA A 99 13.48 -32.68 -23.08
N VAL A 100 14.44 -32.61 -24.00
CA VAL A 100 15.86 -32.86 -23.74
C VAL A 100 16.68 -31.70 -24.29
N TRP A 101 17.49 -31.06 -23.47
CA TRP A 101 18.32 -29.93 -23.87
C TRP A 101 19.77 -30.37 -24.16
N PRO A 102 20.53 -29.60 -24.96
CA PRO A 102 21.93 -29.89 -25.27
C PRO A 102 22.83 -29.97 -24.04
N GLY A 103 22.50 -29.25 -22.95
CA GLY A 103 23.20 -29.30 -21.68
C GLY A 103 22.95 -30.58 -20.86
N GLY A 104 22.21 -31.55 -21.39
CA GLY A 104 21.92 -32.83 -20.75
C GLY A 104 20.68 -32.83 -19.85
N GLU A 105 19.98 -31.69 -19.74
CA GLU A 105 18.74 -31.59 -18.98
C GLU A 105 17.63 -32.39 -19.65
N ARG A 106 16.78 -33.00 -18.83
CA ARG A 106 15.63 -33.79 -19.26
C ARG A 106 14.43 -33.41 -18.44
N LEU A 107 13.31 -33.17 -19.11
CA LEU A 107 12.00 -32.95 -18.50
C LEU A 107 11.02 -33.94 -19.11
N SER A 108 10.26 -34.62 -18.27
CA SER A 108 9.10 -35.39 -18.66
C SER A 108 7.89 -34.86 -17.92
N GLN A 109 6.95 -34.26 -18.65
CA GLN A 109 5.68 -33.81 -18.14
C GLN A 109 4.57 -34.75 -18.62
N THR A 110 3.67 -35.13 -17.71
CA THR A 110 2.46 -35.88 -18.01
C THR A 110 1.24 -35.04 -17.67
N ALA A 111 0.20 -35.17 -18.50
CA ALA A 111 -1.10 -34.55 -18.34
C ALA A 111 -2.18 -35.62 -18.54
N THR A 112 -2.95 -35.92 -17.51
CA THR A 112 -3.95 -37.01 -17.50
C THR A 112 -5.27 -36.53 -16.92
N ALA A 113 -6.38 -37.16 -17.31
CA ALA A 113 -7.66 -36.93 -16.66
C ALA A 113 -7.80 -37.87 -15.45
N GLU A 114 -8.07 -37.32 -14.27
CA GLU A 114 -8.42 -38.08 -13.06
C GLU A 114 -9.72 -37.53 -12.48
N GLY A 115 -10.81 -38.30 -12.57
CA GLY A 115 -12.16 -37.81 -12.26
C GLY A 115 -12.52 -36.60 -13.12
N ASN A 116 -12.92 -35.49 -12.48
CA ASN A 116 -13.21 -34.24 -13.16
C ASN A 116 -12.02 -33.26 -13.22
N ALA A 117 -10.82 -33.68 -12.83
CA ALA A 117 -9.63 -32.83 -12.83
C ALA A 117 -8.66 -33.23 -13.95
N LEU A 118 -8.02 -32.22 -14.55
CA LEU A 118 -6.78 -32.40 -15.30
C LEU A 118 -5.62 -32.44 -14.31
N VAL A 119 -4.79 -33.47 -14.40
CA VAL A 119 -3.67 -33.70 -13.49
C VAL A 119 -2.35 -33.60 -14.22
N ILE A 120 -1.44 -32.76 -13.71
CA ILE A 120 -0.13 -32.50 -14.29
C ILE A 120 0.96 -32.96 -13.32
N ARG A 121 1.90 -33.76 -13.82
CA ARG A 121 3.07 -34.23 -13.07
C ARG A 121 4.33 -34.09 -13.91
N GLN A 122 5.42 -33.67 -13.30
CA GLN A 122 6.70 -33.47 -13.96
C GLN A 122 7.81 -34.25 -13.26
N THR A 123 8.75 -34.77 -14.03
CA THR A 123 10.04 -35.27 -13.55
C THR A 123 11.14 -34.60 -14.34
N ALA A 124 12.14 -34.07 -13.64
CA ALA A 124 13.32 -33.45 -14.20
C ALA A 124 14.58 -34.23 -13.80
N ALA A 125 15.57 -34.25 -14.69
CA ALA A 125 16.91 -34.75 -14.43
C ALA A 125 17.94 -33.87 -15.14
N VAL A 126 19.14 -33.77 -14.58
CA VAL A 126 20.25 -32.95 -15.10
C VAL A 126 21.52 -33.79 -15.23
N GLY A 127 22.39 -33.40 -16.18
CA GLY A 127 23.67 -34.09 -16.42
C GLY A 127 24.91 -33.40 -15.83
N ALA A 128 24.86 -32.09 -15.57
CA ALA A 128 26.07 -31.32 -15.21
C ALA A 128 25.86 -30.17 -14.20
N ALA A 129 24.61 -29.73 -13.94
CA ALA A 129 24.33 -28.65 -12.99
C ALA A 129 23.08 -28.96 -12.16
N PRO A 130 23.06 -28.65 -10.85
CA PRO A 130 22.00 -29.04 -9.93
C PRO A 130 20.62 -28.46 -10.29
N LEU A 131 19.56 -29.17 -9.92
CA LEU A 131 18.17 -28.72 -10.05
C LEU A 131 17.73 -27.91 -8.82
N VAL A 132 17.22 -26.73 -9.08
CA VAL A 132 16.49 -25.91 -8.10
C VAL A 132 15.00 -26.24 -8.13
N GLY A 133 14.44 -26.41 -9.32
CA GLY A 133 12.99 -26.53 -9.48
C GLY A 133 12.55 -27.02 -10.84
N VAL A 134 11.25 -27.33 -10.95
CA VAL A 134 10.58 -27.70 -12.20
C VAL A 134 9.25 -26.95 -12.30
N GLN A 135 8.95 -26.44 -13.49
CA GLN A 135 7.85 -25.48 -13.70
C GLN A 135 6.98 -25.87 -14.90
N TRP A 136 5.68 -25.62 -14.80
CA TRP A 136 4.75 -25.56 -15.94
C TRP A 136 4.00 -24.22 -15.95
N ALA A 137 3.39 -23.86 -17.08
CA ALA A 137 2.77 -22.54 -17.27
C ALA A 137 1.47 -22.57 -18.07
N LEU A 138 0.67 -21.52 -17.87
CA LEU A 138 -0.55 -21.23 -18.63
C LEU A 138 -0.25 -20.32 -19.80
N GLY A 139 -1.11 -20.39 -20.83
CA GLY A 139 -1.29 -19.37 -21.85
C GLY A 139 -1.71 -18.01 -21.28
N VAL A 140 -2.43 -17.24 -22.08
CA VAL A 140 -2.92 -15.92 -21.67
C VAL A 140 -4.26 -16.09 -20.97
N VAL A 141 -4.35 -15.57 -19.75
CA VAL A 141 -5.61 -15.30 -19.05
C VAL A 141 -6.11 -13.93 -19.51
N PRO A 142 -7.27 -13.85 -20.21
CA PRO A 142 -7.83 -12.60 -20.70
C PRO A 142 -8.18 -11.63 -19.56
N SER A 143 -8.25 -10.33 -19.86
CA SER A 143 -8.63 -9.30 -18.88
C SER A 143 -10.04 -9.44 -18.31
N SER A 144 -10.91 -10.19 -19.00
CA SER A 144 -12.26 -10.52 -18.53
C SER A 144 -12.29 -11.61 -17.45
N VAL A 145 -11.16 -12.27 -17.16
CA VAL A 145 -11.04 -13.34 -16.16
C VAL A 145 -10.23 -12.80 -14.99
N ALA A 146 -10.78 -12.91 -13.78
CA ALA A 146 -10.05 -12.55 -12.57
C ALA A 146 -9.15 -13.70 -12.11
N VAL A 147 -7.93 -13.36 -11.65
CA VAL A 147 -7.04 -14.31 -10.97
C VAL A 147 -7.11 -14.01 -9.47
N LEU A 148 -7.52 -14.99 -8.67
CA LEU A 148 -7.58 -14.88 -7.21
C LEU A 148 -6.45 -15.68 -6.60
N VAL A 149 -5.60 -15.01 -5.81
CA VAL A 149 -4.41 -15.59 -5.19
C VAL A 149 -4.56 -15.52 -3.67
N PRO A 150 -4.57 -16.64 -2.94
CA PRO A 150 -4.47 -16.69 -1.49
C PRO A 150 -3.02 -16.42 -1.06
N GLY A 151 -2.55 -15.21 -1.30
CA GLY A 151 -1.19 -14.74 -1.00
C GLY A 151 -1.23 -13.30 -0.55
N ASN A 152 -0.31 -12.89 0.33
CA ASN A 152 -0.26 -11.55 0.94
C ASN A 152 -1.64 -11.09 1.45
N SER A 153 -2.23 -11.90 2.31
CA SER A 153 -3.56 -11.75 2.86
C SER A 153 -4.77 -12.04 1.97
N GLY A 154 -4.57 -12.21 0.66
CA GLY A 154 -5.61 -12.52 -0.32
C GLY A 154 -5.77 -11.39 -1.34
N LEU A 155 -5.51 -11.71 -2.61
CA LEU A 155 -5.45 -10.73 -3.71
C LEU A 155 -6.33 -11.12 -4.90
N ARG A 156 -6.92 -10.11 -5.54
CA ARG A 156 -7.70 -10.22 -6.79
C ARG A 156 -7.08 -9.40 -7.91
N PHE A 157 -6.60 -10.09 -8.93
CA PHE A 157 -6.13 -9.47 -10.17
C PHE A 157 -7.24 -9.47 -11.24
N GLY A 158 -8.10 -8.45 -11.20
CA GLY A 158 -9.19 -8.22 -12.18
C GLY A 158 -8.86 -7.17 -13.26
N PRO A 159 -9.86 -6.66 -14.00
CA PRO A 159 -9.66 -5.63 -15.04
C PRO A 159 -8.95 -4.35 -14.57
N GLY A 160 -9.18 -3.92 -13.32
CA GLY A 160 -8.57 -2.71 -12.75
C GLY A 160 -7.24 -2.93 -12.02
N ALA A 161 -6.78 -4.18 -11.89
CA ALA A 161 -5.54 -4.47 -11.18
C ALA A 161 -4.31 -4.01 -11.98
N PRO A 162 -3.28 -3.43 -11.33
CA PRO A 162 -2.05 -2.98 -12.00
C PRO A 162 -1.39 -4.07 -12.84
N ASP A 163 -0.75 -3.62 -13.92
CA ASP A 163 0.23 -4.42 -14.64
C ASP A 163 1.51 -4.51 -13.81
N GLY A 164 2.24 -5.61 -13.95
CA GLY A 164 3.45 -5.86 -13.16
C GLY A 164 3.85 -7.32 -13.13
N ASP A 165 4.98 -7.58 -12.48
CA ASP A 165 5.52 -8.92 -12.25
C ASP A 165 5.41 -9.26 -10.77
N TRP A 166 4.83 -10.42 -10.51
CA TRP A 166 4.50 -10.86 -9.17
C TRP A 166 5.03 -12.27 -8.95
N SER A 167 5.60 -12.50 -7.78
CA SER A 167 6.04 -13.82 -7.33
C SER A 167 5.52 -14.08 -5.93
N PHE A 168 4.93 -15.25 -5.72
CA PHE A 168 4.45 -15.69 -4.42
C PHE A 168 5.14 -17.00 -4.07
N GLU A 169 5.96 -16.99 -3.02
CA GLU A 169 6.66 -18.17 -2.54
C GLU A 169 5.85 -18.88 -1.47
N TYR A 170 5.66 -20.19 -1.61
CA TYR A 170 4.94 -21.00 -0.63
C TYR A 170 5.90 -21.49 0.46
N PRO A 171 5.57 -21.35 1.76
CA PRO A 171 4.27 -20.90 2.29
C PRO A 171 4.21 -19.40 2.65
N VAL A 172 5.32 -18.65 2.54
CA VAL A 172 5.46 -17.28 3.07
C VAL A 172 4.54 -16.27 2.39
N GLY A 173 4.77 -16.01 1.09
CA GLY A 173 3.99 -15.05 0.30
C GLY A 173 2.76 -15.69 -0.35
N TRP A 174 2.77 -17.01 -0.52
CA TRP A 174 1.64 -17.80 -1.00
C TRP A 174 1.09 -18.64 0.15
N GLU A 175 0.06 -18.12 0.81
CA GLU A 175 -0.45 -18.65 2.09
C GLU A 175 -1.12 -20.02 1.94
N ALA A 176 -1.71 -20.32 0.77
CA ALA A 176 -2.30 -21.63 0.48
C ALA A 176 -2.00 -22.06 -0.96
N GLN A 177 -1.73 -23.34 -1.20
CA GLN A 177 -1.23 -23.85 -2.49
C GLN A 177 -2.28 -23.96 -3.62
N PHE A 178 -3.10 -22.92 -3.82
CA PHE A 178 -4.04 -22.82 -4.94
C PHE A 178 -4.16 -21.41 -5.53
N VAL A 179 -4.74 -21.35 -6.72
CA VAL A 179 -5.17 -20.13 -7.42
C VAL A 179 -6.54 -20.41 -8.05
N LEU A 180 -7.42 -19.41 -8.09
CA LEU A 180 -8.66 -19.48 -8.85
C LEU A 180 -8.58 -18.59 -10.10
N LEU A 181 -9.01 -19.14 -11.24
CA LEU A 181 -9.42 -18.36 -12.40
C LEU A 181 -10.94 -18.22 -12.35
N GLN A 182 -11.46 -16.99 -12.26
CA GLN A 182 -12.89 -16.70 -12.16
C GLN A 182 -13.39 -15.99 -13.42
N GLY A 183 -14.27 -16.67 -14.17
CA GLY A 183 -15.06 -16.12 -15.27
C GLY A 183 -16.41 -15.57 -14.80
N LYS A 184 -17.36 -15.39 -15.72
CA LYS A 184 -18.69 -14.84 -15.39
C LYS A 184 -19.63 -15.88 -14.77
N ARG A 185 -19.56 -17.15 -15.22
CA ARG A 185 -20.48 -18.22 -14.79
C ARG A 185 -19.80 -19.35 -14.03
N GLY A 186 -18.47 -19.32 -13.90
CA GLY A 186 -17.68 -20.35 -13.26
C GLY A 186 -16.18 -20.13 -13.47
N GLY A 187 -15.38 -21.13 -13.14
CA GLY A 187 -13.94 -20.97 -13.12
C GLY A 187 -13.16 -22.26 -13.07
N PHE A 188 -11.86 -22.14 -12.76
CA PHE A 188 -10.96 -23.26 -12.51
C PHE A 188 -10.24 -23.07 -11.18
N LEU A 189 -10.22 -24.13 -10.38
CA LEU A 189 -9.33 -24.29 -9.24
C LEU A 189 -8.04 -24.95 -9.75
N ILE A 190 -6.90 -24.26 -9.58
CA ILE A 190 -5.57 -24.79 -9.89
C ILE A 190 -4.82 -24.93 -8.57
N TRP A 191 -4.44 -26.15 -8.20
CA TRP A 191 -3.92 -26.41 -6.87
C TRP A 191 -3.01 -27.63 -6.81
N SER A 192 -2.31 -27.79 -5.70
CA SER A 192 -1.45 -28.94 -5.41
C SER A 192 -2.01 -29.72 -4.22
N ASP A 193 -2.09 -31.04 -4.32
CA ASP A 193 -2.52 -31.94 -3.24
C ASP A 193 -1.38 -32.39 -2.30
N ASP A 194 -0.31 -31.60 -2.29
CA ASP A 194 0.90 -31.87 -1.51
C ASP A 194 0.66 -31.73 -0.01
N GLN A 195 0.84 -32.84 0.68
CA GLN A 195 0.86 -32.94 2.14
C GLN A 195 2.27 -33.10 2.70
N ALA A 196 3.27 -33.33 1.84
CA ALA A 196 4.65 -33.59 2.23
C ALA A 196 5.43 -32.31 2.58
N GLY A 197 4.87 -31.13 2.29
CA GLY A 197 5.47 -29.84 2.61
C GLY A 197 6.62 -29.50 1.67
N ARG A 198 6.36 -29.47 0.36
CA ARG A 198 7.32 -29.05 -0.66
C ARG A 198 7.20 -27.56 -0.92
N PHE A 199 8.34 -26.88 -1.05
CA PHE A 199 8.39 -25.48 -1.44
C PHE A 199 7.90 -25.28 -2.88
N LYS A 200 7.22 -24.16 -3.13
CA LYS A 200 6.62 -23.82 -4.43
C LYS A 200 6.76 -22.33 -4.73
N THR A 201 6.60 -21.97 -5.99
CA THR A 201 6.48 -20.57 -6.40
C THR A 201 5.40 -20.42 -7.45
N LEU A 202 4.56 -19.40 -7.26
CA LEU A 202 3.65 -18.89 -8.27
C LEU A 202 4.25 -17.64 -8.90
N TRP A 203 4.33 -17.62 -10.23
CA TRP A 203 4.69 -16.45 -11.00
C TRP A 203 3.43 -15.90 -11.69
N LEU A 204 3.20 -14.60 -11.59
CA LEU A 204 2.07 -13.92 -12.23
C LEU A 204 2.59 -12.66 -12.93
N ASN A 205 2.51 -12.65 -14.26
CA ASN A 205 2.90 -11.53 -15.12
C ASN A 205 1.64 -10.91 -15.72
N ARG A 206 1.40 -9.61 -15.49
CA ARG A 206 0.25 -8.88 -16.04
C ARG A 206 0.68 -7.79 -16.98
N ARG A 207 0.09 -7.76 -18.19
CA ARG A 207 0.35 -6.78 -19.25
C ARG A 207 -0.93 -6.45 -20.02
N ALA A 208 -1.24 -5.16 -20.15
CA ALA A 208 -2.47 -4.66 -20.75
C ALA A 208 -3.72 -5.36 -20.19
N GLY A 209 -3.75 -5.57 -18.87
CA GLY A 209 -4.83 -6.26 -18.17
C GLY A 209 -4.91 -7.78 -18.38
N ARG A 210 -4.05 -8.37 -19.21
CA ARG A 210 -3.97 -9.82 -19.44
C ARG A 210 -2.92 -10.43 -18.54
N ALA A 211 -3.15 -11.63 -18.02
CA ALA A 211 -2.22 -12.31 -17.11
C ALA A 211 -1.60 -13.57 -17.72
N ARG A 212 -0.42 -13.95 -17.24
CA ARG A 212 0.23 -15.25 -17.46
C ARG A 212 0.67 -15.80 -16.12
N LEU A 213 0.45 -17.10 -15.93
CA LEU A 213 0.76 -17.78 -14.67
C LEU A 213 1.74 -18.92 -14.91
N ALA A 214 2.67 -19.13 -13.99
CA ALA A 214 3.50 -20.31 -13.94
C ALA A 214 3.62 -20.87 -12.51
N PHE A 215 3.68 -22.19 -12.42
CA PHE A 215 3.65 -22.94 -11.18
C PHE A 215 4.89 -23.80 -11.08
N GLU A 216 5.67 -23.58 -10.03
CA GLU A 216 6.95 -24.23 -9.81
C GLU A 216 6.93 -25.10 -8.55
N THR A 217 7.48 -26.31 -8.64
CA THR A 217 7.91 -27.08 -7.47
C THR A 217 9.41 -26.89 -7.29
N ARG A 218 9.83 -26.50 -6.08
CA ARG A 218 11.25 -26.38 -5.72
C ARG A 218 11.71 -27.62 -4.97
N ALA A 219 13.00 -27.95 -5.14
CA ALA A 219 13.68 -28.93 -4.29
C ALA A 219 13.87 -28.35 -2.87
N ASP A 220 14.11 -29.22 -1.89
CA ASP A 220 14.67 -28.78 -0.61
C ASP A 220 16.13 -28.36 -0.88
N ALA A 221 16.57 -27.24 -0.32
CA ALA A 221 17.98 -26.88 -0.31
C ALA A 221 18.77 -27.84 0.62
N PRO A 222 20.11 -27.94 0.52
CA PRO A 222 20.97 -27.33 -0.51
C PRO A 222 20.77 -27.97 -1.88
N PHE A 223 20.80 -27.16 -2.94
CA PHE A 223 20.52 -27.65 -4.30
C PHE A 223 21.67 -28.42 -4.95
N SER A 224 22.90 -28.27 -4.46
CA SER A 224 24.13 -28.78 -5.10
C SER A 224 24.11 -30.27 -5.41
N ALA A 225 23.37 -31.08 -4.65
CA ALA A 225 23.26 -32.52 -4.83
C ALA A 225 21.97 -32.97 -5.57
N VAL A 226 21.13 -32.04 -6.04
CA VAL A 226 19.83 -32.38 -6.62
C VAL A 226 19.97 -32.67 -8.11
N GLU A 227 20.14 -33.94 -8.46
CA GLU A 227 20.25 -34.37 -9.86
C GLU A 227 18.89 -34.73 -10.49
N ARG A 228 17.91 -35.07 -9.67
CA ARG A 228 16.56 -35.47 -10.09
C ARG A 228 15.52 -34.82 -9.20
N LEU A 229 14.43 -34.37 -9.82
CA LEU A 229 13.31 -33.75 -9.12
C LEU A 229 11.99 -34.27 -9.68
N ARG A 230 11.06 -34.57 -8.78
CA ARG A 230 9.65 -34.80 -9.13
C ARG A 230 8.84 -33.61 -8.62
N SER A 231 7.97 -33.07 -9.47
CA SER A 231 7.04 -32.02 -9.06
C SER A 231 6.03 -32.57 -8.07
N VAL A 232 5.36 -31.67 -7.33
CA VAL A 232 4.07 -32.01 -6.72
C VAL A 232 3.05 -32.36 -7.81
N THR A 233 1.95 -33.00 -7.42
CA THR A 233 0.85 -33.23 -8.35
C THR A 233 0.02 -31.96 -8.43
N TRP A 234 -0.05 -31.38 -9.63
CA TRP A 234 -0.91 -30.22 -9.89
C TRP A 234 -2.25 -30.68 -10.44
N ARG A 235 -3.34 -30.11 -9.93
CA ARG A 235 -4.72 -30.44 -10.32
C ARG A 235 -5.41 -29.17 -10.83
N VAL A 236 -6.09 -29.29 -11.96
CA VAL A 236 -6.86 -28.22 -12.61
C VAL A 236 -8.31 -28.71 -12.73
N GLN A 237 -9.20 -28.13 -11.93
CA GLN A 237 -10.58 -28.60 -11.78
C GLN A 237 -11.58 -27.48 -12.11
N PRO A 238 -12.54 -27.71 -13.03
CA PRO A 238 -13.57 -26.74 -13.33
C PRO A 238 -14.63 -26.68 -12.22
N TYR A 239 -15.20 -25.51 -12.00
CA TYR A 239 -16.39 -25.30 -11.17
C TYR A 239 -17.37 -24.35 -11.86
N GLN A 240 -18.63 -24.40 -11.46
CA GLN A 240 -19.69 -23.48 -11.90
C GLN A 240 -20.10 -22.60 -10.72
N GLY A 241 -20.46 -21.34 -10.98
CA GLY A 241 -20.85 -20.38 -9.96
C GLY A 241 -19.74 -19.39 -9.60
N SER A 242 -19.84 -18.84 -8.39
CA SER A 242 -18.90 -17.84 -7.88
C SER A 242 -17.60 -18.48 -7.39
N TRP A 243 -16.63 -17.62 -7.06
CA TRP A 243 -15.34 -18.03 -6.53
C TRP A 243 -15.45 -18.84 -5.22
N LEU A 244 -16.57 -18.70 -4.50
CA LEU A 244 -16.86 -19.47 -3.29
C LEU A 244 -16.90 -20.98 -3.57
N GLU A 245 -17.39 -21.41 -4.74
CA GLU A 245 -17.39 -22.83 -5.10
C GLU A 245 -15.97 -23.36 -5.31
N GLY A 246 -15.11 -22.59 -5.98
CA GLY A 246 -13.69 -22.93 -6.13
C GLY A 246 -12.97 -22.99 -4.78
N ALA A 247 -13.22 -22.02 -3.90
CA ALA A 247 -12.65 -22.00 -2.55
C ALA A 247 -13.18 -23.13 -1.67
N ARG A 248 -14.48 -23.47 -1.77
CA ARG A 248 -15.11 -24.59 -1.06
C ARG A 248 -14.45 -25.92 -1.42
N LEU A 249 -14.23 -26.18 -2.71
CA LEU A 249 -13.56 -27.41 -3.17
C LEU A 249 -12.17 -27.58 -2.54
N TYR A 250 -11.39 -26.50 -2.46
CA TYR A 250 -10.08 -26.53 -1.81
C TYR A 250 -10.21 -26.73 -0.30
N ARG A 251 -11.10 -25.98 0.35
CA ARG A 251 -11.34 -26.06 1.80
C ARG A 251 -11.77 -27.47 2.23
N GLU A 252 -12.66 -28.11 1.49
CA GLU A 252 -13.09 -29.49 1.77
C GLU A 252 -11.95 -30.51 1.67
N TRP A 253 -11.09 -30.34 0.67
CA TRP A 253 -9.88 -31.15 0.60
C TRP A 253 -8.95 -30.89 1.79
N ALA A 254 -8.66 -29.64 2.12
CA ALA A 254 -7.76 -29.27 3.21
C ALA A 254 -8.28 -29.78 4.57
N GLU A 255 -9.59 -29.70 4.79
CA GLU A 255 -10.28 -30.22 5.98
C GLU A 255 -9.97 -31.71 6.20
N GLN A 256 -10.06 -32.51 5.13
CA GLN A 256 -9.79 -33.95 5.16
C GLN A 256 -8.29 -34.25 5.23
N ALA A 257 -7.50 -33.62 4.36
CA ALA A 257 -6.07 -33.87 4.21
C ALA A 257 -5.28 -33.54 5.48
N TYR A 258 -5.71 -32.53 6.24
CA TYR A 258 -5.01 -32.07 7.43
C TYR A 258 -5.70 -32.46 8.74
N GLY A 259 -6.84 -33.14 8.69
CA GLY A 259 -7.59 -33.56 9.89
C GLY A 259 -8.03 -32.37 10.75
N LEU A 260 -8.42 -31.26 10.13
CA LEU A 260 -8.62 -29.98 10.82
C LEU A 260 -9.71 -30.05 11.88
N ALA A 261 -10.77 -30.84 11.66
CA ALA A 261 -11.83 -31.05 12.65
C ALA A 261 -11.30 -31.57 13.99
N ALA A 262 -10.39 -32.56 13.95
CA ALA A 262 -9.80 -33.12 15.16
C ALA A 262 -8.89 -32.13 15.88
N ILE A 263 -8.16 -31.28 15.13
CA ILE A 263 -7.33 -30.23 15.71
C ILE A 263 -8.21 -29.16 16.36
N ARG A 264 -9.28 -28.71 15.69
CA ARG A 264 -10.22 -27.73 16.23
C ARG A 264 -10.90 -28.20 17.51
N ALA A 265 -11.28 -29.47 17.59
CA ALA A 265 -11.98 -30.04 18.75
C ALA A 265 -11.16 -29.99 20.05
N ARG A 266 -9.83 -29.83 19.96
CA ARG A 266 -8.93 -29.75 21.12
C ARG A 266 -8.74 -28.32 21.65
N ARG A 267 -9.34 -27.32 21.00
CA ARG A 267 -9.10 -25.91 21.33
C ARG A 267 -9.91 -25.46 22.54
N PRO A 268 -9.38 -24.52 23.34
CA PRO A 268 -10.14 -23.93 24.44
C PRO A 268 -11.46 -23.30 23.99
N ALA A 269 -12.56 -23.67 24.64
CA ALA A 269 -13.91 -23.23 24.26
C ALA A 269 -14.11 -21.70 24.33
N TRP A 270 -13.38 -21.02 25.23
CA TRP A 270 -13.48 -19.57 25.40
C TRP A 270 -13.09 -18.80 24.12
N MET A 271 -12.24 -19.37 23.27
CA MET A 271 -11.76 -18.70 22.05
C MET A 271 -12.89 -18.34 21.09
N ALA A 272 -13.92 -19.19 21.00
CA ALA A 272 -15.05 -18.99 20.10
C ALA A 272 -15.89 -17.75 20.47
N ARG A 273 -15.71 -17.19 21.67
CA ARG A 273 -16.41 -16.00 22.17
C ARG A 273 -15.69 -14.69 21.89
N ILE A 274 -14.41 -14.72 21.53
CA ILE A 274 -13.63 -13.50 21.33
C ILE A 274 -14.13 -12.76 20.09
N ARG A 275 -14.42 -11.48 20.27
CA ARG A 275 -14.98 -10.58 19.25
C ARG A 275 -14.31 -9.22 19.20
N CYS A 276 -13.34 -8.96 20.08
CA CYS A 276 -12.50 -7.77 20.06
C CYS A 276 -11.07 -8.11 20.48
N VAL A 277 -10.09 -7.44 19.88
CA VAL A 277 -8.70 -7.44 20.35
C VAL A 277 -8.28 -6.03 20.72
N VAL A 278 -7.54 -5.88 21.81
CA VAL A 278 -6.87 -4.63 22.19
C VAL A 278 -5.38 -4.89 22.30
N ILE A 279 -4.57 -4.15 21.55
CA ILE A 279 -3.11 -4.12 21.71
C ILE A 279 -2.84 -3.21 22.90
N ALA A 280 -2.61 -3.81 24.06
CA ALA A 280 -2.69 -3.15 25.35
C ALA A 280 -1.29 -2.82 25.91
N PRO A 281 -1.07 -1.59 26.40
CA PRO A 281 0.05 -1.29 27.29
C PRO A 281 -0.22 -1.87 28.68
N LEU A 282 0.84 -1.92 29.52
CA LEU A 282 0.72 -2.30 30.93
C LEU A 282 0.18 -1.16 31.81
N ASP A 283 -0.92 -0.52 31.39
CA ASP A 283 -1.63 0.51 32.14
C ASP A 283 -2.89 -0.07 32.79
N ARG A 284 -2.95 -0.06 34.12
CA ARG A 284 -4.10 -0.58 34.87
C ARG A 284 -5.32 0.33 34.79
N ALA A 285 -5.15 1.65 34.73
CA ALA A 285 -6.28 2.56 34.71
C ALA A 285 -6.97 2.55 33.34
N LEU A 286 -6.19 2.46 32.26
CA LEU A 286 -6.73 2.20 30.92
C LEU A 286 -7.53 0.89 30.88
N LEU A 287 -7.02 -0.16 31.53
CA LEU A 287 -7.69 -1.46 31.60
C LEU A 287 -9.08 -1.38 32.27
N GLU A 288 -9.23 -0.58 33.33
CA GLU A 288 -10.55 -0.31 33.95
C GLU A 288 -11.49 0.42 32.98
N ASP A 289 -10.99 1.47 32.33
CA ASP A 289 -11.78 2.29 31.42
C ASP A 289 -12.24 1.45 30.20
N LEU A 290 -11.40 0.53 29.73
CA LEU A 290 -11.77 -0.44 28.68
C LEU A 290 -12.87 -1.41 29.13
N ALA A 291 -12.84 -1.88 30.38
CA ALA A 291 -13.85 -2.79 30.91
C ALA A 291 -15.25 -2.15 31.00
N GLN A 292 -15.33 -0.81 31.04
CA GLN A 292 -16.59 -0.07 31.01
C GLN A 292 -17.18 0.04 29.59
N ARG A 293 -16.34 -0.05 28.56
CA ARG A 293 -16.76 0.13 27.15
C ARG A 293 -16.87 -1.16 26.35
N LEU A 294 -16.16 -2.21 26.77
CA LEU A 294 -16.12 -3.52 26.10
C LEU A 294 -16.56 -4.63 27.05
N GLN A 295 -17.06 -5.74 26.51
CA GLN A 295 -17.29 -6.96 27.29
C GLN A 295 -15.98 -7.71 27.53
N PRO A 296 -15.43 -7.76 28.76
CA PRO A 296 -14.09 -8.30 28.99
C PRO A 296 -13.96 -9.78 28.61
N ALA A 297 -14.97 -10.59 28.91
CA ALA A 297 -15.01 -12.02 28.59
C ALA A 297 -14.96 -12.35 27.08
N GLU A 298 -15.15 -11.35 26.23
CA GLU A 298 -15.16 -11.44 24.77
C GLU A 298 -14.04 -10.60 24.13
N THR A 299 -13.11 -10.10 24.95
CA THR A 299 -11.98 -9.26 24.53
C THR A 299 -10.65 -9.93 24.87
N LEU A 300 -9.76 -10.00 23.89
CA LEU A 300 -8.39 -10.48 24.03
C LEU A 300 -7.43 -9.28 24.12
N LEU A 301 -6.60 -9.25 25.16
CA LEU A 301 -5.55 -8.26 25.34
C LEU A 301 -4.23 -8.82 24.79
N TYR A 302 -3.76 -8.24 23.68
CA TYR A 302 -2.46 -8.56 23.09
C TYR A 302 -1.40 -7.62 23.68
N VAL A 303 -0.37 -8.18 24.30
CA VAL A 303 0.59 -7.42 25.12
C VAL A 303 2.01 -7.55 24.55
N PRO A 304 2.47 -6.62 23.70
CA PRO A 304 3.81 -6.67 23.11
C PRO A 304 4.94 -6.31 24.08
N HIS A 305 4.71 -5.36 25.00
CA HIS A 305 5.75 -4.75 25.83
C HIS A 305 5.76 -5.28 27.28
N TRP A 306 5.85 -6.60 27.45
CA TRP A 306 5.81 -7.23 28.79
C TRP A 306 7.17 -7.75 29.28
N ARG A 307 8.17 -7.89 28.41
CA ARG A 307 9.48 -8.43 28.76
C ARG A 307 10.42 -7.34 29.30
N ARG A 308 11.29 -7.72 30.23
CA ARG A 308 12.32 -6.85 30.83
C ARG A 308 13.21 -6.20 29.77
N ASP A 309 13.67 -6.98 28.81
CA ASP A 309 14.62 -6.51 27.79
C ASP A 309 13.94 -5.75 26.64
N GLY A 310 12.61 -5.59 26.70
CA GLY A 310 11.82 -4.89 25.70
C GLY A 310 11.39 -5.75 24.51
N TYR A 311 10.85 -5.08 23.50
CA TYR A 311 10.38 -5.71 22.25
C TYR A 311 11.58 -6.17 21.41
N ASP A 312 11.50 -7.38 20.84
CA ASP A 312 12.49 -7.95 19.90
C ASP A 312 13.95 -8.03 20.34
N ARG A 313 14.22 -8.00 21.65
CA ARG A 313 15.58 -8.07 22.21
C ARG A 313 15.81 -9.33 23.02
N ASN A 314 17.05 -9.82 23.05
CA ASN A 314 17.52 -10.89 23.93
C ASN A 314 16.69 -12.20 23.87
N TYR A 315 16.04 -12.52 22.74
CA TYR A 315 15.41 -13.84 22.57
C TYR A 315 16.47 -14.95 22.68
N PRO A 316 16.14 -16.15 23.21
CA PRO A 316 14.84 -16.59 23.73
C PRO A 316 14.67 -16.39 25.26
N ASP A 317 15.13 -15.26 25.83
CA ASP A 317 14.80 -14.85 27.20
C ASP A 317 13.37 -14.27 27.26
N TYR A 318 12.57 -14.77 28.21
CA TYR A 318 11.17 -14.43 28.40
C TYR A 318 10.88 -13.90 29.82
N THR A 319 11.87 -13.26 30.44
CA THR A 319 11.73 -12.64 31.76
C THR A 319 10.80 -11.43 31.67
N ALA A 320 9.73 -11.45 32.47
CA ALA A 320 8.75 -10.36 32.52
C ALA A 320 9.27 -9.15 33.31
N VAL A 321 8.72 -7.97 33.04
CA VAL A 321 8.80 -6.83 33.96
C VAL A 321 7.98 -7.08 35.24
N PRO A 322 8.33 -6.47 36.38
CA PRO A 322 7.65 -6.70 37.66
C PRO A 322 6.13 -6.41 37.63
N GLU A 323 5.71 -5.45 36.81
CA GLU A 323 4.31 -5.00 36.72
C GLU A 323 3.40 -6.01 36.00
N PHE A 324 3.97 -6.89 35.17
CA PHE A 324 3.23 -7.77 34.28
C PHE A 324 2.30 -8.74 35.03
N GLY A 325 2.81 -9.43 36.06
CA GLY A 325 2.02 -10.40 36.82
C GLY A 325 0.79 -9.77 37.48
N PRO A 326 0.96 -8.73 38.31
CA PRO A 326 -0.16 -7.99 38.88
C PRO A 326 -1.14 -7.40 37.86
N TRP A 327 -0.65 -6.97 36.68
CA TRP A 327 -1.50 -6.50 35.59
C TRP A 327 -2.33 -7.64 34.98
N CYS A 328 -1.74 -8.81 34.74
CA CYS A 328 -2.44 -10.00 34.25
C CYS A 328 -3.54 -10.47 35.21
N GLU A 329 -3.25 -10.48 36.52
CA GLU A 329 -4.22 -10.82 37.55
C GLU A 329 -5.41 -9.87 37.52
N ARG A 330 -5.16 -8.56 37.40
CA ARG A 330 -6.22 -7.57 37.31
C ARG A 330 -7.05 -7.71 36.03
N ALA A 331 -6.41 -7.92 34.89
CA ALA A 331 -7.08 -8.15 33.61
C ALA A 331 -8.05 -9.33 33.69
N ARG A 332 -7.62 -10.44 34.30
CA ARG A 332 -8.49 -11.60 34.50
C ARG A 332 -9.58 -11.38 35.52
N ALA A 333 -9.32 -10.65 36.59
CA ALA A 333 -10.35 -10.30 37.58
C ALA A 333 -11.48 -9.49 36.94
N LEU A 334 -11.17 -8.66 35.93
CA LEU A 334 -12.16 -7.95 35.12
C LEU A 334 -12.83 -8.84 34.06
N GLY A 335 -12.25 -10.00 33.76
CA GLY A 335 -12.79 -10.99 32.81
C GLY A 335 -12.08 -11.03 31.45
N PHE A 336 -11.05 -10.22 31.22
CA PHE A 336 -10.28 -10.23 29.98
C PHE A 336 -9.45 -11.51 29.80
N ARG A 337 -9.12 -11.82 28.55
CA ARG A 337 -8.13 -12.83 28.18
C ARG A 337 -6.80 -12.18 27.86
N VAL A 338 -5.69 -12.79 28.28
CA VAL A 338 -4.35 -12.20 28.11
C VAL A 338 -3.50 -13.03 27.15
N MET A 339 -2.86 -12.32 26.20
CA MET A 339 -1.97 -12.87 25.19
C MET A 339 -0.65 -12.08 25.10
N PRO A 340 0.42 -12.49 25.80
CA PRO A 340 1.74 -11.89 25.60
C PRO A 340 2.36 -12.26 24.25
N HIS A 341 3.18 -11.35 23.73
CA HIS A 341 4.01 -11.53 22.55
C HIS A 341 5.27 -12.36 22.85
N VAL A 342 5.57 -13.36 22.02
CA VAL A 342 6.80 -14.17 22.07
C VAL A 342 7.28 -14.46 20.65
N ASN A 343 8.56 -14.80 20.44
CA ASN A 343 9.08 -15.11 19.11
C ASN A 343 9.56 -16.57 19.04
N TYR A 344 8.98 -17.37 18.15
CA TYR A 344 9.11 -18.84 18.20
C TYR A 344 10.49 -19.37 17.78
N PHE A 345 11.31 -18.54 17.12
CA PHE A 345 12.55 -18.96 16.48
C PHE A 345 13.71 -17.95 16.56
N GLY A 346 13.50 -16.78 17.17
CA GLY A 346 14.52 -15.75 17.33
C GLY A 346 15.54 -16.11 18.40
N CYS A 347 16.83 -15.92 18.10
CA CYS A 347 17.91 -15.97 19.07
C CYS A 347 18.82 -14.75 18.88
N ASP A 348 18.88 -13.88 19.89
CA ASP A 348 19.74 -12.70 19.88
C ASP A 348 21.21 -13.16 19.88
N PRO A 349 22.08 -12.63 18.99
CA PRO A 349 23.49 -13.01 18.94
C PRO A 349 24.27 -12.67 20.21
N LEU A 350 23.76 -11.77 21.06
CA LEU A 350 24.33 -11.45 22.37
C LEU A 350 23.85 -12.39 23.48
N ASN A 351 22.83 -13.21 23.22
CA ASN A 351 22.35 -14.19 24.19
C ASN A 351 23.35 -15.37 24.28
N PRO A 352 23.69 -15.87 25.49
CA PRO A 352 24.62 -16.99 25.66
C PRO A 352 24.21 -18.28 24.91
N LEU A 353 22.92 -18.46 24.63
CA LEU A 353 22.42 -19.62 23.90
C LEU A 353 22.68 -19.55 22.38
N TYR A 354 23.06 -18.38 21.84
CA TYR A 354 23.27 -18.25 20.41
C TYR A 354 24.37 -19.17 19.90
N GLU A 355 25.51 -19.28 20.59
CA GLU A 355 26.59 -20.17 20.15
C GLU A 355 26.16 -21.64 20.12
N GLN A 356 25.21 -22.05 20.96
CA GLN A 356 24.64 -23.40 20.92
C GLN A 356 23.80 -23.64 19.65
N PHE A 357 23.06 -22.62 19.20
CA PHE A 357 22.09 -22.74 18.10
C PHE A 357 22.56 -22.15 16.77
N ARG A 358 23.74 -21.53 16.73
CA ARG A 358 24.31 -20.87 15.55
C ARG A 358 24.38 -21.78 14.33
N ALA A 359 24.65 -23.07 14.52
CA ALA A 359 24.70 -24.05 13.44
C ALA A 359 23.32 -24.36 12.81
N GLN A 360 22.23 -24.06 13.53
CA GLN A 360 20.85 -24.22 13.06
C GLN A 360 20.24 -22.88 12.61
N GLN A 361 21.02 -21.79 12.57
CA GLN A 361 20.56 -20.54 11.99
C GLN A 361 20.24 -20.73 10.50
N ILE A 362 19.04 -20.35 10.10
CA ILE A 362 18.55 -20.44 8.73
C ILE A 362 19.47 -19.67 7.80
N ARG A 363 19.73 -20.23 6.61
CA ARG A 363 20.54 -19.60 5.55
C ARG A 363 19.75 -19.51 4.25
N ASP A 364 19.97 -18.43 3.50
CA ASP A 364 19.36 -18.27 2.18
C ASP A 364 19.78 -19.42 1.25
N PRO A 365 18.84 -20.06 0.54
CA PRO A 365 19.13 -21.23 -0.28
C PRO A 365 20.06 -20.97 -1.47
N PHE A 366 20.28 -19.70 -1.86
CA PHE A 366 21.09 -19.30 -3.01
C PHE A 366 22.37 -18.56 -2.63
N THR A 367 22.31 -17.59 -1.71
CA THR A 367 23.46 -16.80 -1.28
C THR A 367 24.19 -17.44 -0.10
N HIS A 368 23.53 -18.38 0.60
CA HIS A 368 24.04 -19.08 1.78
C HIS A 368 24.26 -18.17 3.00
N GLU A 369 23.88 -16.90 2.89
CA GLU A 369 24.00 -15.90 3.94
C GLU A 369 23.02 -16.24 5.09
N PRO A 370 23.46 -16.11 6.35
CA PRO A 370 22.58 -16.31 7.50
C PRO A 370 21.42 -15.31 7.48
N GLN A 371 20.24 -15.78 7.85
CA GLN A 371 19.02 -14.98 7.93
C GLN A 371 18.86 -14.36 9.32
N TRP A 372 18.45 -13.09 9.33
CA TRP A 372 18.32 -12.26 10.52
C TRP A 372 17.02 -11.46 10.46
N TRP A 373 16.48 -11.14 11.62
CA TRP A 373 15.75 -9.88 11.78
C TRP A 373 16.76 -8.78 12.06
N LEU A 374 16.62 -7.66 11.37
CA LEU A 374 17.41 -6.46 11.59
C LEU A 374 16.50 -5.25 11.48
N TRP A 375 16.44 -4.47 12.55
CA TRP A 375 15.71 -3.21 12.61
C TRP A 375 16.66 -2.11 13.09
N ASP A 376 17.17 -1.36 12.12
CA ASP A 376 18.20 -0.33 12.28
C ASP A 376 17.65 1.02 12.74
N ARG A 377 16.33 1.18 12.80
CA ARG A 377 15.67 2.39 13.32
C ARG A 377 15.62 2.47 14.85
N ALA A 378 15.98 1.39 15.55
CA ALA A 378 16.09 1.37 17.00
C ALA A 378 17.53 1.64 17.44
N ASP A 379 17.69 2.22 18.63
CA ASP A 379 19.00 2.42 19.26
C ASP A 379 19.08 1.67 20.61
N PRO A 380 20.02 0.71 20.78
CA PRO A 380 20.83 0.11 19.73
C PRO A 380 19.96 -0.69 18.73
N PRO A 381 20.43 -0.94 17.49
CA PRO A 381 19.68 -1.71 16.50
C PRO A 381 19.18 -3.03 17.05
N ILE A 382 17.94 -3.37 16.73
CA ILE A 382 17.35 -4.66 17.07
C ILE A 382 17.89 -5.69 16.07
N LYS A 383 18.38 -6.83 16.57
CA LYS A 383 18.91 -7.90 15.74
C LYS A 383 18.78 -9.26 16.41
N PHE A 384 18.23 -10.26 15.71
CA PHE A 384 18.26 -11.65 16.15
C PHE A 384 18.32 -12.63 14.98
N ALA A 385 18.92 -13.80 15.22
CA ALA A 385 19.05 -14.89 14.26
C ALA A 385 17.75 -15.70 14.17
N TYR A 386 17.39 -16.14 12.96
CA TYR A 386 16.30 -17.10 12.77
C TYR A 386 16.83 -18.53 12.94
N ILE A 387 16.42 -19.22 14.00
CA ILE A 387 16.83 -20.61 14.28
C ILE A 387 15.82 -21.58 13.67
N ASN A 388 16.28 -22.53 12.87
CA ASN A 388 15.39 -23.45 12.16
C ASN A 388 14.63 -24.38 13.14
N PRO A 389 13.28 -24.33 13.19
CA PRO A 389 12.48 -25.17 14.09
C PRO A 389 12.54 -26.67 13.78
N ALA A 390 13.17 -27.08 12.68
CA ALA A 390 13.50 -28.47 12.43
C ALA A 390 14.41 -29.04 13.55
N SER A 391 15.24 -28.20 14.19
CA SER A 391 16.02 -28.54 15.38
C SER A 391 15.13 -28.95 16.55
N ARG A 392 15.19 -30.23 16.94
CA ARG A 392 14.49 -30.75 18.11
C ARG A 392 14.93 -30.07 19.40
N ALA A 393 16.23 -29.79 19.53
CA ALA A 393 16.78 -29.11 20.70
C ALA A 393 16.17 -27.70 20.87
N TRP A 394 16.01 -26.96 19.76
CA TRP A 394 15.36 -25.65 19.79
C TRP A 394 13.90 -25.75 20.23
N ARG A 395 13.14 -26.69 19.65
CA ARG A 395 11.73 -26.88 20.01
C ARG A 395 11.56 -27.25 21.49
N GLN A 396 12.40 -28.13 22.01
CA GLN A 396 12.36 -28.51 23.43
C GLN A 396 12.64 -27.33 24.36
N LEU A 397 13.64 -26.51 24.04
CA LEU A 397 13.94 -25.29 24.78
C LEU A 397 12.73 -24.34 24.76
N PHE A 398 12.21 -24.01 23.57
CA PHE A 398 11.11 -23.06 23.43
C PHE A 398 9.85 -23.53 24.15
N VAL A 399 9.44 -24.80 23.96
CA VAL A 399 8.28 -25.38 24.65
C VAL A 399 8.47 -25.32 26.17
N SER A 400 9.67 -25.60 26.68
CA SER A 400 9.97 -25.51 28.12
C SER A 400 9.78 -24.08 28.65
N ARG A 401 10.30 -23.07 27.92
CA ARG A 401 10.14 -21.65 28.29
C ARG A 401 8.68 -21.21 28.29
N MET A 402 7.88 -21.66 27.32
CA MET A 402 6.46 -21.33 27.27
C MET A 402 5.67 -21.99 28.41
N LYS A 403 6.04 -23.21 28.81
CA LYS A 403 5.48 -23.86 30.01
C LYS A 403 5.81 -23.10 31.28
N GLU A 404 7.07 -22.68 31.45
CA GLU A 404 7.51 -21.86 32.59
C GLU A 404 6.72 -20.55 32.66
N LEU A 405 6.55 -19.87 31.53
CA LEU A 405 5.81 -18.62 31.42
C LEU A 405 4.33 -18.79 31.83
N CYS A 406 3.65 -19.77 31.24
CA CYS A 406 2.22 -20.02 31.51
C CYS A 406 1.95 -20.60 32.90
N ALA A 407 2.96 -21.20 33.56
CA ALA A 407 2.86 -21.64 34.94
C ALA A 407 2.99 -20.49 35.94
N ARG A 408 3.71 -19.42 35.59
CA ARG A 408 3.96 -18.26 36.47
C ARG A 408 2.88 -17.19 36.38
N TYR A 409 2.36 -16.94 35.20
CA TYR A 409 1.38 -15.88 34.96
C TYR A 409 0.09 -16.46 34.40
N PRO A 410 -1.06 -15.84 34.69
CA PRO A 410 -2.33 -16.40 34.26
C PRO A 410 -2.62 -16.00 32.80
N ILE A 411 -1.92 -16.67 31.88
CA ILE A 411 -1.96 -16.41 30.44
C ILE A 411 -2.98 -17.32 29.77
N ASP A 412 -3.78 -16.78 28.85
CA ASP A 412 -4.80 -17.53 28.10
C ASP A 412 -4.33 -17.90 26.68
N ALA A 413 -3.47 -17.09 26.08
CA ALA A 413 -2.94 -17.33 24.73
C ALA A 413 -1.48 -16.89 24.60
N LEU A 414 -0.77 -17.36 23.58
CA LEU A 414 0.58 -16.89 23.23
C LEU A 414 0.58 -16.40 21.78
N HIS A 415 1.03 -15.18 21.54
CA HIS A 415 1.27 -14.69 20.19
C HIS A 415 2.69 -15.03 19.76
N LEU A 416 2.80 -15.95 18.81
CA LEU A 416 4.03 -16.39 18.16
C LEU A 416 4.32 -15.43 17.00
N ASP A 417 5.32 -14.59 17.20
CA ASP A 417 5.78 -13.60 16.24
C ASP A 417 6.48 -14.27 15.04
N GLN A 418 6.36 -13.69 13.85
CA GLN A 418 6.99 -14.15 12.60
C GLN A 418 6.59 -15.53 12.10
N THR A 419 5.41 -16.07 12.47
CA THR A 419 4.99 -17.43 12.05
C THR A 419 4.88 -17.64 10.53
N LEU A 420 4.80 -16.56 9.73
CA LEU A 420 4.89 -16.59 8.27
C LEU A 420 6.29 -16.92 7.73
N CYS A 421 7.34 -16.75 8.55
CA CYS A 421 8.74 -16.84 8.12
C CYS A 421 9.23 -18.30 8.06
N ILE A 422 8.80 -19.02 7.02
CA ILE A 422 9.17 -20.43 6.80
C ILE A 422 10.01 -20.56 5.52
N PHE A 423 11.32 -20.66 5.69
CA PHE A 423 12.30 -20.62 4.60
C PHE A 423 12.74 -21.99 4.09
N ASN A 424 13.12 -22.07 2.82
CA ASN A 424 13.88 -23.19 2.28
C ASN A 424 15.35 -23.05 2.68
N ASP A 425 15.72 -23.66 3.79
CA ASP A 425 17.03 -23.47 4.44
C ASP A 425 18.18 -24.16 3.70
N HIS A 426 19.26 -23.43 3.41
CA HIS A 426 20.48 -24.00 2.81
C HIS A 426 21.14 -25.08 3.68
N ASN A 427 20.97 -25.04 5.01
CA ASN A 427 21.46 -26.13 5.88
C ASN A 427 20.77 -27.48 5.57
N GLY A 428 19.65 -27.44 4.84
CA GLY A 428 18.87 -28.58 4.44
C GLY A 428 18.02 -29.16 5.56
N ARG A 429 17.97 -30.48 5.64
CA ARG A 429 17.18 -31.17 6.67
C ARG A 429 17.96 -31.22 7.98
N ILE A 430 17.33 -30.76 9.05
CA ILE A 430 17.86 -30.83 10.43
C ILE A 430 16.95 -31.79 11.19
N ASP A 431 17.53 -32.77 11.88
CA ASP A 431 16.80 -33.84 12.57
C ASP A 431 15.75 -34.55 11.66
N GLY A 432 16.08 -34.69 10.37
CA GLY A 432 15.24 -35.32 9.35
C GLY A 432 14.12 -34.44 8.78
N MET A 433 13.93 -33.23 9.30
CA MET A 433 12.85 -32.32 8.91
C MET A 433 13.38 -31.13 8.10
N ASN A 434 12.58 -30.65 7.14
CA ASN A 434 12.77 -29.29 6.60
C ASN A 434 12.07 -28.25 7.52
N CYS A 435 12.28 -26.96 7.27
CA CYS A 435 11.73 -25.88 8.12
C CYS A 435 10.20 -25.92 8.22
N LEU A 436 9.50 -26.25 7.13
CA LEU A 436 8.04 -26.48 7.09
C LEU A 436 7.60 -27.55 8.10
N GLN A 437 8.24 -28.71 8.05
CA GLN A 437 7.96 -29.84 8.93
C GLN A 437 8.32 -29.52 10.39
N GLY A 438 9.41 -28.79 10.62
CA GLY A 438 9.82 -28.30 11.94
C GLY A 438 8.79 -27.37 12.57
N ASN A 439 8.22 -26.45 11.80
CA ASN A 439 7.16 -25.55 12.26
C ASN A 439 5.88 -26.30 12.67
N LEU A 440 5.45 -27.28 11.87
CA LEU A 440 4.32 -28.16 12.24
C LEU A 440 4.60 -28.94 13.53
N ALA A 441 5.82 -29.46 13.68
CA ALA A 441 6.22 -30.19 14.87
C ALA A 441 6.17 -29.28 16.11
N LEU A 442 6.71 -28.07 16.02
CA LEU A 442 6.71 -27.09 17.11
C LEU A 442 5.30 -26.74 17.57
N HIS A 443 4.41 -26.39 16.65
CA HIS A 443 3.03 -26.03 16.99
C HIS A 443 2.28 -27.20 17.65
N ARG A 444 2.46 -28.42 17.12
CA ARG A 444 1.87 -29.62 17.71
C ARG A 444 2.41 -29.88 19.12
N GLU A 445 3.71 -29.73 19.33
CA GLU A 445 4.37 -29.91 20.63
C GLU A 445 3.92 -28.85 21.65
N LEU A 446 3.76 -27.59 21.23
CA LEU A 446 3.21 -26.51 22.06
C LEU A 446 1.76 -26.80 22.47
N CYS A 447 0.87 -27.13 21.53
CA CYS A 447 -0.52 -27.47 21.85
C CYS A 447 -0.62 -28.69 22.77
N ALA A 448 0.27 -29.67 22.63
CA ALA A 448 0.31 -30.82 23.52
C ALA A 448 0.79 -30.45 24.94
N ALA A 449 1.78 -29.55 25.04
CA ALA A 449 2.32 -29.08 26.31
C ALA A 449 1.40 -28.11 27.05
N LEU A 450 0.59 -27.33 26.32
CA LEU A 450 -0.26 -26.25 26.82
C LEU A 450 -1.69 -26.35 26.27
N PRO A 451 -2.45 -27.41 26.60
CA PRO A 451 -3.76 -27.67 25.98
C PRO A 451 -4.82 -26.59 26.26
N ASN A 452 -4.64 -25.81 27.34
CA ASN A 452 -5.56 -24.74 27.72
C ASN A 452 -5.14 -23.35 27.23
N VAL A 453 -3.97 -23.24 26.57
CA VAL A 453 -3.43 -21.98 26.06
C VAL A 453 -3.59 -21.95 24.55
N ALA A 454 -4.24 -20.92 24.04
CA ALA A 454 -4.41 -20.73 22.61
C ALA A 454 -3.11 -20.22 21.96
N LEU A 455 -2.85 -20.56 20.70
CA LEU A 455 -1.72 -20.01 19.94
C LEU A 455 -2.21 -18.95 18.96
N SER A 456 -1.45 -17.89 18.77
CA SER A 456 -1.70 -16.89 17.74
C SER A 456 -0.47 -16.70 16.86
N GLY A 457 -0.64 -16.38 15.58
CA GLY A 457 0.46 -16.03 14.68
C GLY A 457 0.49 -14.55 14.25
N GLU A 458 1.67 -14.04 13.89
CA GLU A 458 1.85 -12.73 13.21
C GLU A 458 1.26 -12.73 11.79
N GLY A 459 1.07 -13.90 11.19
CA GLY A 459 0.28 -14.04 9.99
C GLY A 459 -0.11 -15.49 9.75
N LEU A 460 -0.68 -15.76 8.58
CA LEU A 460 -1.20 -17.10 8.27
C LEU A 460 -0.61 -17.66 7.01
N ASP A 461 -0.18 -18.89 7.15
CA ASP A 461 0.04 -19.79 6.04
C ASP A 461 -0.61 -21.15 6.33
N GLU A 462 -0.67 -22.00 5.31
CA GLU A 462 -1.28 -23.33 5.34
C GLU A 462 -0.60 -24.31 6.31
N VAL A 463 0.56 -23.97 6.84
CA VAL A 463 1.37 -24.80 7.71
C VAL A 463 0.95 -24.54 9.15
N THR A 464 0.99 -23.30 9.61
CA THR A 464 0.78 -22.97 11.03
C THR A 464 -0.68 -22.71 11.41
N TYR A 465 -1.54 -22.24 10.48
CA TYR A 465 -2.96 -21.90 10.76
C TYR A 465 -3.75 -23.04 11.40
N ARG A 466 -3.31 -24.29 11.18
CA ARG A 466 -3.93 -25.50 11.69
C ARG A 466 -4.04 -25.45 13.22
N TYR A 467 -3.00 -24.91 13.87
CA TYR A 467 -2.87 -24.85 15.33
C TYR A 467 -3.07 -23.45 15.90
N GLU A 468 -2.99 -22.41 15.07
CA GLU A 468 -3.24 -21.03 15.49
C GLU A 468 -4.74 -20.75 15.62
N ALA A 469 -5.14 -20.38 16.83
CA ALA A 469 -6.47 -19.96 17.23
C ALA A 469 -6.83 -18.56 16.73
N PHE A 470 -5.84 -17.68 16.73
CA PHE A 470 -5.93 -16.29 16.31
C PHE A 470 -4.80 -16.01 15.35
N ALA A 471 -4.94 -15.00 14.49
CA ALA A 471 -3.80 -14.52 13.73
C ALA A 471 -4.00 -13.09 13.24
N GLN A 472 -2.88 -12.39 13.09
CA GLN A 472 -2.87 -11.08 12.48
C GLN A 472 -3.01 -11.18 10.96
N ARG A 473 -3.45 -10.09 10.33
CA ARG A 473 -3.46 -9.93 8.87
C ARG A 473 -2.64 -8.74 8.45
N HIS A 474 -1.68 -8.98 7.58
CA HIS A 474 -0.89 -7.93 6.92
C HIS A 474 -1.67 -7.33 5.75
N LEU A 475 -1.40 -6.07 5.41
CA LEU A 475 -2.00 -5.42 4.25
C LEU A 475 -0.97 -5.22 3.16
N HIS A 476 -1.24 -5.78 1.97
CA HIS A 476 -0.43 -5.50 0.81
C HIS A 476 -0.65 -4.06 0.31
N GLY A 477 0.45 -3.36 -0.01
CA GLY A 477 0.39 -1.97 -0.46
C GLY A 477 0.45 -0.92 0.64
N LEU A 478 0.78 -1.32 1.87
CA LEU A 478 0.97 -0.40 3.01
C LEU A 478 2.32 -0.67 3.67
N ASN A 479 3.05 0.40 3.97
CA ASN A 479 4.27 0.38 4.77
C ASN A 479 4.04 1.21 6.05
N HIS A 480 3.80 0.52 7.16
CA HIS A 480 3.45 1.15 8.43
C HIS A 480 4.63 1.90 9.06
N ALA A 481 5.86 1.44 8.82
CA ALA A 481 7.07 2.05 9.37
C ALA A 481 7.32 3.45 8.80
N ASP A 482 6.98 3.64 7.52
CA ASP A 482 7.14 4.90 6.80
C ASP A 482 5.84 5.72 6.73
N GLY A 483 4.72 5.16 7.21
CA GLY A 483 3.40 5.78 7.11
C GLY A 483 2.90 5.95 5.68
N ASP A 484 3.40 5.13 4.75
CA ASP A 484 3.14 5.23 3.31
C ASP A 484 2.20 4.12 2.82
N TRP A 485 1.39 4.40 1.80
CA TRP A 485 0.49 3.41 1.21
C TRP A 485 0.14 3.69 -0.25
N SER A 486 -0.33 2.65 -0.94
CA SER A 486 -0.89 2.74 -2.29
C SER A 486 -2.33 2.22 -2.28
N ASP A 487 -3.29 3.12 -2.50
CA ASP A 487 -4.71 2.75 -2.61
C ASP A 487 -4.97 1.77 -3.77
N ARG A 488 -4.17 1.85 -4.84
CA ARG A 488 -4.26 0.91 -5.97
C ARG A 488 -3.87 -0.52 -5.58
N LEU A 489 -2.85 -0.67 -4.73
CA LEU A 489 -2.43 -1.98 -4.23
C LEU A 489 -3.38 -2.49 -3.14
N ILE A 490 -3.86 -1.63 -2.25
CA ILE A 490 -4.88 -1.98 -1.25
C ILE A 490 -6.17 -2.46 -1.93
N ALA A 491 -6.57 -1.86 -3.06
CA ALA A 491 -7.73 -2.25 -3.83
C ALA A 491 -7.65 -3.69 -4.42
N LEU A 492 -6.49 -4.34 -4.37
CA LEU A 492 -6.35 -5.77 -4.69
C LEU A 492 -6.90 -6.68 -3.61
N ALA A 493 -7.12 -6.19 -2.38
CA ALA A 493 -7.57 -7.00 -1.25
C ALA A 493 -8.83 -7.82 -1.59
N HIS A 494 -8.81 -9.10 -1.22
CA HIS A 494 -9.90 -10.03 -1.49
C HIS A 494 -10.02 -11.10 -0.39
N PRO A 495 -11.24 -11.53 0.00
CA PRO A 495 -11.47 -12.53 1.05
C PRO A 495 -11.02 -13.97 0.71
N ILE A 496 -10.19 -14.18 -0.33
CA ILE A 496 -9.89 -15.54 -0.81
C ILE A 496 -9.12 -16.36 0.21
N SER A 497 -8.18 -15.75 0.94
CA SER A 497 -7.48 -16.39 2.05
C SER A 497 -8.40 -16.59 3.25
N SER A 498 -9.21 -15.59 3.59
CA SER A 498 -10.18 -15.67 4.69
C SER A 498 -11.18 -16.81 4.52
N ALA A 499 -11.60 -17.10 3.30
CA ALA A 499 -12.50 -18.22 2.99
C ALA A 499 -11.91 -19.61 3.31
N ILE A 500 -10.58 -19.69 3.46
CA ILE A 500 -9.86 -20.91 3.83
C ILE A 500 -9.54 -20.91 5.32
N PHE A 501 -9.04 -19.79 5.86
CA PHE A 501 -8.48 -19.78 7.21
C PHE A 501 -9.51 -19.47 8.31
N THR A 502 -10.47 -18.57 8.09
CA THR A 502 -11.42 -18.14 9.15
C THR A 502 -12.29 -19.23 9.78
N PRO A 503 -12.61 -20.37 9.10
CA PRO A 503 -13.24 -21.50 9.78
C PRO A 503 -12.35 -22.14 10.87
N HIS A 504 -11.07 -21.78 10.91
CA HIS A 504 -10.03 -22.37 11.74
C HIS A 504 -9.21 -21.32 12.50
N THR A 505 -9.40 -20.03 12.32
CA THR A 505 -8.66 -19.00 13.08
C THR A 505 -9.43 -17.69 13.09
N THR A 506 -9.41 -17.00 14.22
CA THR A 506 -10.01 -15.67 14.34
C THR A 506 -8.99 -14.62 13.94
N LEU A 507 -9.27 -13.91 12.86
CA LEU A 507 -8.37 -12.90 12.30
C LEU A 507 -8.50 -11.58 13.06
N TYR A 508 -7.38 -10.91 13.33
CA TYR A 508 -7.36 -9.58 13.95
C TYR A 508 -6.30 -8.68 13.30
N GLY A 509 -6.25 -7.41 13.68
CA GLY A 509 -5.35 -6.41 13.10
C GLY A 509 -3.88 -6.66 13.45
N TYR A 510 -3.00 -6.41 12.48
CA TYR A 510 -1.55 -6.44 12.63
C TYR A 510 -1.02 -5.53 13.75
N LEU A 511 0.11 -5.89 14.37
CA LEU A 511 0.76 -5.09 15.43
C LEU A 511 1.07 -3.67 14.95
N GLY A 512 1.54 -3.51 13.71
CA GLY A 512 1.81 -2.19 13.11
C GLY A 512 0.57 -1.45 12.60
N MET A 513 -0.65 -1.89 12.93
CA MET A 513 -1.87 -1.15 12.61
C MET A 513 -1.85 0.23 13.29
N ALA A 514 -2.25 1.27 12.55
CA ALA A 514 -2.29 2.62 13.08
C ALA A 514 -3.33 2.78 14.21
N ASN A 515 -3.04 3.68 15.15
CA ASN A 515 -4.01 4.15 16.13
C ASN A 515 -5.14 4.92 15.41
N PRO A 516 -6.43 4.76 15.80
CA PRO A 516 -7.55 5.55 15.27
C PRO A 516 -7.36 7.07 15.29
N THR A 517 -6.44 7.63 16.09
CA THR A 517 -6.08 9.07 16.06
C THR A 517 -5.26 9.45 14.82
N GLY A 518 -4.56 8.51 14.18
CA GLY A 518 -3.81 8.68 12.93
C GLY A 518 -4.70 8.48 11.70
N ALA A 519 -5.62 9.42 11.44
CA ALA A 519 -6.75 9.23 10.53
C ALA A 519 -6.41 8.67 9.14
N GLY A 520 -5.38 9.20 8.45
CA GLY A 520 -5.03 8.77 7.09
C GLY A 520 -4.61 7.29 7.03
N LEU A 521 -3.58 6.93 7.80
CA LEU A 521 -3.04 5.57 7.82
C LEU A 521 -4.05 4.56 8.42
N TYR A 522 -4.80 4.96 9.44
CA TYR A 522 -5.87 4.12 10.00
C TYR A 522 -6.92 3.78 8.95
N GLN A 523 -7.38 4.75 8.16
CA GLN A 523 -8.36 4.51 7.11
C GLN A 523 -7.79 3.65 5.97
N ALA A 524 -6.51 3.79 5.64
CA ALA A 524 -5.83 2.90 4.69
C ALA A 524 -5.86 1.44 5.16
N TRP A 525 -5.56 1.18 6.44
CA TRP A 525 -5.72 -0.13 7.05
C TRP A 525 -7.16 -0.64 6.95
N ARG A 526 -8.15 0.19 7.32
CA ARG A 526 -9.57 -0.18 7.26
C ARG A 526 -10.00 -0.60 5.86
N ARG A 527 -9.61 0.14 4.80
CA ARG A 527 -9.97 -0.20 3.41
C ARG A 527 -9.52 -1.61 3.00
N GLY A 528 -8.36 -2.06 3.47
CA GLY A 528 -7.91 -3.44 3.26
C GLY A 528 -8.66 -4.45 4.13
N TYR A 529 -8.80 -4.14 5.41
CA TYR A 529 -9.42 -5.02 6.40
C TYR A 529 -10.91 -5.27 6.18
N ASP A 530 -11.62 -4.35 5.51
CA ASP A 530 -13.00 -4.52 5.09
C ASP A 530 -13.18 -5.75 4.15
N HIS A 531 -12.09 -6.34 3.63
CA HIS A 531 -12.09 -7.55 2.80
C HIS A 531 -11.63 -8.82 3.53
N PHE A 532 -10.99 -8.71 4.69
CA PHE A 532 -10.37 -9.85 5.35
C PHE A 532 -11.25 -10.45 6.46
N GLY A 533 -12.20 -9.67 6.97
CA GLY A 533 -13.07 -10.13 8.05
C GLY A 533 -12.36 -10.24 9.39
N ILE A 534 -11.41 -9.34 9.64
CA ILE A 534 -10.81 -9.24 10.97
C ILE A 534 -11.89 -8.84 11.99
N ILE A 535 -11.73 -9.29 13.24
CA ILE A 535 -12.51 -8.73 14.34
C ILE A 535 -11.99 -7.34 14.71
N PRO A 536 -12.85 -6.46 15.28
CA PRO A 536 -12.44 -5.15 15.75
C PRO A 536 -11.16 -5.22 16.59
N THR A 537 -10.14 -4.48 16.15
CA THR A 537 -8.82 -4.43 16.80
C THR A 537 -8.47 -2.99 17.12
N LEU A 538 -8.22 -2.70 18.40
CA LEU A 538 -7.78 -1.39 18.88
C LEU A 538 -6.28 -1.41 19.09
N ALA A 539 -5.54 -0.57 18.36
CA ALA A 539 -4.09 -0.53 18.39
C ALA A 539 -3.57 0.74 19.09
N HIS A 540 -2.60 0.56 20.00
CA HIS A 540 -1.74 1.62 20.56
C HIS A 540 -2.48 2.81 21.19
N LEU A 541 -3.64 2.57 21.82
CA LEU A 541 -4.41 3.63 22.47
C LEU A 541 -3.85 3.92 23.88
N ASP A 542 -3.77 5.20 24.24
CA ASP A 542 -3.54 5.63 25.62
C ASP A 542 -4.85 6.03 26.33
N ARG A 543 -4.78 6.20 27.65
CA ARG A 543 -5.94 6.53 28.47
C ARG A 543 -6.55 7.89 28.14
N ARG A 544 -5.73 8.89 27.79
CA ARG A 544 -6.21 10.24 27.48
C ARG A 544 -7.03 10.23 26.18
N GLN A 545 -6.53 9.55 25.16
CA GLN A 545 -7.23 9.38 23.88
C GLN A 545 -8.58 8.67 24.05
N LEU A 546 -8.67 7.71 24.98
CA LEU A 546 -9.93 7.05 25.31
C LEU A 546 -10.96 8.02 25.93
N GLN A 547 -10.50 8.97 26.74
CA GLN A 547 -11.35 9.94 27.44
C GLN A 547 -11.82 11.08 26.52
N GLU A 548 -10.98 11.52 25.59
CA GLU A 548 -11.30 12.59 24.63
C GLU A 548 -12.27 12.14 23.52
N GLU A 549 -12.37 10.84 23.26
CA GLU A 549 -13.30 10.20 22.31
C GLU A 549 -13.30 10.82 20.90
N GLY A 550 -12.15 10.73 20.22
CA GLY A 550 -11.97 11.24 18.86
C GLY A 550 -12.93 10.63 17.81
N GLU A 551 -13.05 11.31 16.65
CA GLU A 551 -14.04 11.01 15.60
C GLU A 551 -14.04 9.56 15.09
N LEU A 552 -12.87 8.90 15.08
CA LEU A 552 -12.71 7.52 14.59
C LEU A 552 -12.85 6.47 15.70
N LEU A 553 -12.84 6.88 16.96
CA LEU A 553 -12.94 5.96 18.10
C LEU A 553 -14.39 5.54 18.37
N ALA A 554 -15.36 6.45 18.19
CA ALA A 554 -16.78 6.13 18.36
C ALA A 554 -17.27 5.06 17.36
N PRO A 555 -17.01 5.15 16.04
CA PRO A 555 -17.33 4.07 15.10
C PRO A 555 -16.67 2.74 15.43
N PHE A 556 -15.43 2.75 15.95
CA PHE A 556 -14.74 1.55 16.40
C PHE A 556 -15.52 0.87 17.55
N PHE A 557 -15.91 1.61 18.59
CA PHE A 557 -16.66 1.03 19.70
C PHE A 557 -18.05 0.55 19.29
N ALA A 558 -18.72 1.26 18.39
CA ALA A 558 -20.00 0.81 17.82
C ALA A 558 -19.84 -0.55 17.11
N GLU A 559 -18.78 -0.73 16.34
CA GLU A 559 -18.43 -2.00 15.71
C GLU A 559 -18.09 -3.09 16.73
N ALA A 560 -17.20 -2.82 17.69
CA ALA A 560 -16.79 -3.78 18.72
C ALA A 560 -18.00 -4.28 19.55
N VAL A 561 -18.86 -3.37 19.99
CA VAL A 561 -20.09 -3.70 20.73
C VAL A 561 -21.06 -4.50 19.85
N PHE A 562 -21.19 -4.15 18.57
CA PHE A 562 -22.00 -4.93 17.63
C PHE A 562 -21.49 -6.37 17.50
N PHE A 563 -20.18 -6.57 17.31
CA PHE A 563 -19.58 -7.91 17.20
C PHE A 563 -19.77 -8.73 18.48
N GLN A 564 -19.58 -8.13 19.66
CA GLN A 564 -19.77 -8.79 20.96
C GLN A 564 -21.24 -9.20 21.17
N ARG A 565 -22.20 -8.28 20.95
CA ARG A 565 -23.63 -8.55 21.14
C ARG A 565 -24.20 -9.57 20.17
N THR A 566 -23.75 -9.55 18.92
CA THR A 566 -24.31 -10.40 17.85
C THR A 566 -23.50 -11.68 17.61
N GLN A 567 -22.32 -11.78 18.22
CA GLN A 567 -21.37 -12.87 18.03
C GLN A 567 -21.07 -13.13 16.54
N ALA A 568 -20.98 -12.06 15.74
CA ALA A 568 -20.79 -12.11 14.30
C ALA A 568 -19.58 -12.98 13.90
N VAL A 569 -19.74 -13.84 12.90
CA VAL A 569 -18.68 -14.70 12.34
C VAL A 569 -18.71 -14.68 10.82
N PRO A 570 -17.58 -14.83 10.12
CA PRO A 570 -17.54 -14.88 8.66
C PRO A 570 -18.48 -15.94 8.07
N ASP A 571 -19.17 -15.60 6.98
CA ASP A 571 -20.07 -16.52 6.27
C ASP A 571 -19.73 -16.63 4.78
N PHE A 572 -19.13 -17.77 4.44
CA PHE A 572 -18.77 -18.18 3.08
C PHE A 572 -19.71 -19.23 2.49
N THR A 573 -20.89 -19.43 3.11
CA THR A 573 -21.89 -20.43 2.70
C THR A 573 -23.12 -19.78 2.07
N ALA A 574 -23.44 -18.54 2.44
CA ALA A 574 -24.47 -17.75 1.79
C ALA A 574 -24.02 -17.24 0.40
N PRO A 575 -24.96 -16.91 -0.50
CA PRO A 575 -24.64 -16.24 -1.76
C PRO A 575 -23.81 -14.97 -1.50
N TRP A 576 -22.94 -14.58 -2.44
CA TRP A 576 -22.11 -13.38 -2.29
C TRP A 576 -22.44 -12.37 -3.40
N PRO A 577 -23.37 -11.43 -3.17
CA PRO A 577 -23.75 -10.43 -4.16
C PRO A 577 -22.59 -9.52 -4.57
N ASP A 578 -22.70 -8.94 -5.76
CA ASP A 578 -21.79 -7.90 -6.21
C ASP A 578 -21.85 -6.69 -5.25
N GLY A 579 -20.69 -6.10 -4.97
CA GLY A 579 -20.57 -4.95 -4.05
C GLY A 579 -20.42 -5.31 -2.57
N VAL A 580 -20.61 -6.58 -2.18
CA VAL A 580 -20.28 -7.08 -0.83
C VAL A 580 -18.77 -7.30 -0.72
N LEU A 581 -18.15 -6.60 0.24
CA LEU A 581 -16.72 -6.71 0.56
C LEU A 581 -16.47 -7.87 1.51
N PHE A 582 -17.34 -8.03 2.51
CA PHE A 582 -17.32 -9.12 3.47
C PHE A 582 -18.71 -9.37 4.05
N ARG A 583 -18.97 -10.62 4.46
CA ARG A 583 -20.24 -11.07 4.99
C ARG A 583 -20.07 -11.86 6.29
N TYR A 584 -21.00 -11.64 7.20
CA TYR A 584 -21.07 -12.27 8.50
C TYR A 584 -22.44 -12.91 8.74
N ARG A 585 -22.44 -14.04 9.44
CA ARG A 585 -23.61 -14.63 10.08
C ARG A 585 -23.64 -14.23 11.55
N LEU A 586 -24.82 -13.88 12.05
CA LEU A 586 -25.03 -13.50 13.44
C LEU A 586 -25.58 -14.70 14.25
N ALA A 587 -25.26 -14.77 15.54
CA ALA A 587 -25.70 -15.89 16.38
C ALA A 587 -27.22 -15.98 16.56
N ASN A 588 -27.94 -14.86 16.40
CA ASN A 588 -29.40 -14.84 16.42
C ASN A 588 -30.07 -15.30 15.11
N GLY A 589 -29.29 -15.73 14.10
CA GLY A 589 -29.79 -16.12 12.78
C GLY A 589 -29.87 -14.97 11.77
N GLY A 590 -29.53 -13.75 12.16
CA GLY A 590 -29.40 -12.61 11.25
C GLY A 590 -28.11 -12.66 10.41
N ARG A 591 -27.91 -11.61 9.61
CA ARG A 591 -26.71 -11.43 8.79
C ARG A 591 -26.17 -10.01 8.89
N ALA A 592 -24.89 -9.81 8.61
CA ALA A 592 -24.34 -8.48 8.39
C ALA A 592 -23.37 -8.45 7.21
N ASP A 593 -23.41 -7.36 6.46
CA ASP A 593 -22.63 -7.18 5.23
C ASP A 593 -21.86 -5.86 5.30
N LEU A 594 -20.57 -5.93 4.98
CA LEU A 594 -19.79 -4.77 4.55
C LEU A 594 -20.03 -4.57 3.06
N VAL A 595 -20.63 -3.44 2.67
CA VAL A 595 -21.02 -3.17 1.28
C VAL A 595 -20.54 -1.82 0.80
N ARG A 596 -20.28 -1.71 -0.51
CA ARG A 596 -20.05 -0.43 -1.17
C ARG A 596 -21.39 0.26 -1.44
N ASP A 597 -21.62 1.37 -0.77
CA ASP A 597 -22.81 2.21 -0.91
C ASP A 597 -22.43 3.64 -0.52
N ARG A 598 -22.16 4.50 -1.51
CA ARG A 598 -21.70 5.90 -1.30
C ARG A 598 -20.53 5.98 -0.30
N GLY A 599 -19.60 5.04 -0.41
CA GLY A 599 -18.60 4.72 0.60
C GLY A 599 -18.69 3.25 1.03
N VAL A 600 -18.36 2.95 2.28
CA VAL A 600 -18.46 1.62 2.90
C VAL A 600 -19.36 1.69 4.12
N VAL A 601 -20.25 0.70 4.26
CA VAL A 601 -21.20 0.62 5.36
C VAL A 601 -21.31 -0.82 5.83
N LEU A 602 -21.29 -1.02 7.16
CA LEU A 602 -21.65 -2.27 7.80
C LEU A 602 -23.16 -2.26 8.08
N LYS A 603 -23.92 -3.04 7.31
CA LYS A 603 -25.38 -3.19 7.46
C LYS A 603 -25.69 -4.54 8.09
N ALA A 604 -26.47 -4.55 9.17
CA ALA A 604 -26.98 -5.76 9.79
C ALA A 604 -28.47 -5.91 9.50
N VAL A 605 -28.89 -7.12 9.11
CA VAL A 605 -30.29 -7.51 8.94
C VAL A 605 -30.62 -8.56 9.98
N LEU A 606 -31.56 -8.24 10.87
CA LEU A 606 -32.03 -9.11 11.93
C LEU A 606 -32.97 -10.19 11.36
N PRO A 607 -33.22 -11.29 12.10
CA PRO A 607 -34.11 -12.37 11.65
C PRO A 607 -35.54 -11.92 11.31
N ASP A 608 -36.01 -10.85 11.96
CA ASP A 608 -37.32 -10.25 11.72
C ASP A 608 -37.37 -9.33 10.49
N GLY A 609 -36.28 -9.23 9.74
CA GLY A 609 -36.17 -8.42 8.52
C GLY A 609 -35.78 -6.96 8.76
N ARG A 610 -35.69 -6.49 10.01
CA ARG A 610 -35.23 -5.13 10.30
C ARG A 610 -33.76 -4.96 9.92
N SER A 611 -33.43 -3.84 9.29
CA SER A 611 -32.06 -3.47 8.91
C SER A 611 -31.56 -2.31 9.76
N THR A 612 -30.30 -2.39 10.19
CA THR A 612 -29.60 -1.30 10.90
C THR A 612 -28.24 -1.05 10.27
N GLU A 613 -27.83 0.21 10.18
CA GLU A 613 -26.45 0.58 9.88
C GLU A 613 -25.66 0.61 11.19
N VAL A 614 -24.57 -0.15 11.27
CA VAL A 614 -23.71 -0.19 12.47
C VAL A 614 -22.74 0.99 12.43
N TYR A 615 -22.09 1.18 11.29
CA TYR A 615 -21.27 2.35 10.99
C TYR A 615 -21.22 2.58 9.48
N ARG A 616 -20.85 3.80 9.09
CA ARG A 616 -20.62 4.18 7.69
C ARG A 616 -19.40 5.09 7.57
N ARG A 617 -18.65 4.87 6.50
CA ARG A 617 -17.57 5.75 6.03
C ARG A 617 -17.89 6.20 4.61
N VAL A 618 -17.93 7.50 4.39
CA VAL A 618 -18.14 8.06 3.04
C VAL A 618 -16.78 8.20 2.37
N GLU A 619 -16.60 7.59 1.20
CA GLU A 619 -15.35 7.60 0.45
C GLU A 619 -15.60 7.25 -1.03
N GLY A 620 -14.65 7.57 -1.92
CA GLY A 620 -14.75 7.23 -3.34
C GLY A 620 -15.84 8.00 -4.11
N VAL A 621 -16.44 9.01 -3.51
CA VAL A 621 -17.53 9.82 -4.09
C VAL A 621 -17.29 11.30 -3.88
N SER A 622 -17.78 12.15 -4.81
CA SER A 622 -17.72 13.62 -4.68
C SER A 622 -18.98 14.23 -4.08
N THR A 623 -20.08 13.47 -4.06
CA THR A 623 -21.34 13.83 -3.41
C THR A 623 -21.96 12.57 -2.84
N ALA A 624 -22.71 12.70 -1.74
CA ALA A 624 -23.42 11.58 -1.14
C ALA A 624 -24.83 12.01 -0.73
N ALA A 625 -25.86 11.47 -1.39
CA ALA A 625 -27.25 11.67 -1.02
C ALA A 625 -27.57 10.83 0.24
N LEU A 626 -27.32 11.36 1.42
CA LEU A 626 -27.49 10.68 2.70
C LEU A 626 -28.13 11.65 3.69
N PRO A 627 -29.07 11.18 4.54
CA PRO A 627 -29.82 12.08 5.41
C PRO A 627 -28.96 12.70 6.52
N GLY A 628 -27.94 11.97 7.00
CA GLY A 628 -27.10 12.37 8.13
C GLY A 628 -26.01 13.38 7.75
N SER A 629 -24.94 13.40 8.55
CA SER A 629 -23.89 14.42 8.52
C SER A 629 -22.49 13.84 8.60
N ILE A 630 -21.50 14.64 8.23
CA ILE A 630 -20.09 14.43 8.55
C ILE A 630 -19.72 15.49 9.61
N PRO A 631 -19.22 15.11 10.79
CA PRO A 631 -18.83 16.08 11.83
C PRO A 631 -17.92 17.18 11.28
N GLY A 632 -18.25 18.45 11.55
CA GLY A 632 -17.48 19.61 11.08
C GLY A 632 -17.53 19.89 9.57
N TRP A 633 -18.17 19.05 8.75
CA TRP A 633 -18.30 19.29 7.32
C TRP A 633 -19.37 20.34 7.03
N GLN A 634 -19.03 21.40 6.32
CA GLN A 634 -19.94 22.54 6.07
C GLN A 634 -20.37 22.66 4.61
N ALA A 635 -20.30 21.59 3.82
CA ALA A 635 -20.80 21.59 2.44
C ALA A 635 -21.90 20.53 2.27
N TYR A 636 -23.15 20.98 2.33
CA TYR A 636 -24.33 20.13 2.23
C TYR A 636 -25.57 20.94 1.85
N ASP A 637 -26.57 20.28 1.28
CA ASP A 637 -27.92 20.84 1.13
C ASP A 637 -28.90 20.08 2.06
N GLU A 638 -30.19 19.98 1.72
CA GLU A 638 -31.18 19.18 2.48
C GLU A 638 -31.06 17.67 2.20
N GLU A 639 -30.56 17.29 1.02
CA GLU A 639 -30.54 15.91 0.52
C GLU A 639 -29.14 15.27 0.52
N ARG A 640 -28.09 16.07 0.40
CA ARG A 640 -26.74 15.63 0.00
C ARG A 640 -25.63 16.31 0.81
N LEU A 641 -24.56 15.54 1.01
CA LEU A 641 -23.21 16.02 1.28
C LEU A 641 -22.53 16.38 -0.05
N LEU A 642 -21.85 17.52 -0.09
CA LEU A 642 -21.29 18.13 -1.31
C LEU A 642 -19.77 18.30 -1.22
N GLY A 643 -19.12 18.37 -2.38
CA GLY A 643 -17.71 18.75 -2.50
C GLY A 643 -16.72 17.79 -1.84
N LEU A 644 -17.06 16.52 -1.67
CA LEU A 644 -16.19 15.52 -1.06
C LEU A 644 -15.01 15.20 -1.98
N ASP A 645 -13.85 14.89 -1.41
CA ASP A 645 -12.71 14.36 -2.17
C ASP A 645 -12.85 12.82 -2.28
N PRO A 646 -13.01 12.24 -3.48
CA PRO A 646 -13.09 10.80 -3.65
C PRO A 646 -11.85 10.03 -3.14
N ALA A 647 -10.70 10.70 -3.03
CA ALA A 647 -9.47 10.12 -2.49
C ALA A 647 -9.39 10.15 -0.96
N GLN A 648 -10.35 10.80 -0.29
CA GLN A 648 -10.42 10.88 1.17
C GLN A 648 -11.53 10.00 1.73
N SER A 649 -11.44 9.71 3.02
CA SER A 649 -12.45 8.98 3.77
C SER A 649 -12.99 9.84 4.91
N TYR A 650 -14.32 9.89 5.03
CA TYR A 650 -15.03 10.71 6.01
C TYR A 650 -15.88 9.84 6.93
N THR A 651 -15.83 10.12 8.23
CA THR A 651 -16.72 9.48 9.21
C THR A 651 -18.13 10.02 9.04
N TYR A 652 -19.11 9.13 8.87
CA TYR A 652 -20.51 9.50 8.74
C TYR A 652 -21.28 9.25 10.03
N ARG A 653 -22.20 10.16 10.34
CA ARG A 653 -23.12 10.12 11.47
C ARG A 653 -24.56 10.18 10.97
N SER A 654 -25.46 9.44 11.61
CA SER A 654 -26.88 9.42 11.26
C SER A 654 -27.61 10.71 11.64
N GLU A 655 -27.01 11.50 12.52
CA GLU A 655 -27.50 12.78 13.01
C GLU A 655 -27.74 13.74 11.83
N PRO A 656 -28.92 14.37 11.76
CA PRO A 656 -29.28 15.25 10.65
C PRO A 656 -28.39 16.48 10.61
N ARG A 657 -28.23 17.04 9.40
CA ARG A 657 -27.51 18.30 9.16
C ARG A 657 -28.28 19.49 9.74
N ASP A 658 -27.55 20.49 10.24
CA ASP A 658 -28.14 21.76 10.70
C ASP A 658 -28.29 22.74 9.52
N LEU A 659 -29.49 22.82 8.95
CA LEU A 659 -29.78 23.71 7.83
C LEU A 659 -29.85 25.20 8.21
N GLN A 660 -29.73 25.54 9.50
CA GLN A 660 -29.69 26.93 9.99
C GLN A 660 -28.26 27.41 10.29
N ALA A 661 -27.30 26.48 10.42
CA ALA A 661 -25.90 26.82 10.54
C ALA A 661 -25.34 27.39 9.23
N PHE A 662 -24.16 28.02 9.29
CA PHE A 662 -23.43 28.36 8.07
C PHE A 662 -23.04 27.09 7.31
N HIS A 663 -23.35 27.05 6.02
CA HIS A 663 -22.95 25.95 5.14
C HIS A 663 -23.01 26.33 3.67
N ILE A 664 -22.28 25.61 2.83
CA ILE A 664 -22.32 25.72 1.38
C ILE A 664 -23.47 24.85 0.86
N THR A 665 -24.48 25.50 0.29
CA THR A 665 -25.70 24.87 -0.27
C THR A 665 -25.54 24.43 -1.72
N ARG A 666 -24.62 25.06 -2.47
CA ARG A 666 -24.38 24.73 -3.87
C ARG A 666 -22.93 24.97 -4.27
N LEU A 667 -22.35 23.97 -4.92
CA LEU A 667 -20.99 23.99 -5.46
C LEU A 667 -20.99 23.58 -6.94
N PRO A 668 -20.02 24.03 -7.73
CA PRO A 668 -19.75 23.45 -9.03
C PRO A 668 -19.46 21.96 -8.97
N ALA A 669 -19.83 21.21 -10.01
CA ALA A 669 -19.76 19.75 -10.03
C ALA A 669 -18.33 19.18 -9.91
N THR A 670 -17.30 19.96 -10.28
CA THR A 670 -15.89 19.57 -10.17
C THR A 670 -15.22 20.10 -8.91
N ALA A 671 -15.90 20.94 -8.12
CA ALA A 671 -15.34 21.52 -6.91
C ALA A 671 -15.12 20.45 -5.83
N VAL A 672 -13.97 20.52 -5.18
CA VAL A 672 -13.63 19.71 -4.00
C VAL A 672 -13.36 20.66 -2.85
N VAL A 673 -14.02 20.48 -1.72
CA VAL A 673 -13.77 21.28 -0.52
C VAL A 673 -12.41 20.88 0.06
N ARG A 674 -11.52 21.86 0.16
CA ARG A 674 -10.18 21.72 0.77
C ARG A 674 -10.15 22.28 2.19
N HIS A 675 -11.00 23.26 2.49
CA HIS A 675 -11.14 23.83 3.82
C HIS A 675 -12.46 24.60 3.90
N THR A 676 -13.26 24.33 4.93
CA THR A 676 -14.39 25.16 5.33
C THR A 676 -14.40 25.33 6.85
N GLY A 677 -14.71 26.53 7.32
CA GLY A 677 -14.91 26.76 8.74
C GLY A 677 -15.46 28.15 9.03
N VAL A 678 -16.06 28.32 10.22
CA VAL A 678 -16.55 29.60 10.73
C VAL A 678 -15.96 29.84 12.11
N ARG A 679 -15.33 31.00 12.29
CA ARG A 679 -14.67 31.44 13.52
C ARG A 679 -15.04 32.89 13.80
N GLY A 680 -15.77 33.15 14.88
CA GLY A 680 -16.21 34.50 15.23
C GLY A 680 -16.99 35.18 14.08
N ASP A 681 -16.35 36.15 13.43
CA ASP A 681 -16.91 36.91 12.32
C ASP A 681 -16.22 36.64 10.97
N LEU A 682 -15.53 35.49 10.84
CA LEU A 682 -14.90 35.03 9.61
C LEU A 682 -15.44 33.65 9.23
N ALA A 683 -15.88 33.51 7.97
CA ALA A 683 -16.01 32.20 7.33
C ALA A 683 -14.92 32.01 6.28
N ALA A 684 -14.23 30.87 6.32
CA ALA A 684 -13.19 30.51 5.38
C ALA A 684 -13.69 29.41 4.45
N ILE A 685 -13.49 29.59 3.14
CA ILE A 685 -13.77 28.59 2.11
C ILE A 685 -12.53 28.45 1.24
N SER A 686 -12.08 27.21 1.02
CA SER A 686 -11.04 26.87 0.05
C SER A 686 -11.51 25.68 -0.76
N LEU A 687 -11.49 25.83 -2.09
CA LEU A 687 -11.96 24.84 -3.04
C LEU A 687 -10.84 24.44 -4.00
N GLY A 688 -10.72 23.15 -4.26
CA GLY A 688 -9.98 22.57 -5.38
C GLY A 688 -10.87 22.37 -6.60
N ASP A 689 -10.26 22.10 -7.75
CA ASP A 689 -10.92 21.54 -8.93
C ASP A 689 -10.42 20.10 -9.11
N ARG A 690 -11.32 19.12 -9.02
CA ARG A 690 -10.99 17.70 -9.22
C ARG A 690 -10.36 17.46 -10.59
N ASP A 691 -10.75 18.27 -11.58
CA ASP A 691 -10.30 18.12 -12.96
C ASP A 691 -9.05 18.97 -13.26
N ALA A 692 -8.51 19.70 -12.28
CA ALA A 692 -7.27 20.46 -12.44
C ALA A 692 -6.04 19.55 -12.48
N GLU A 693 -6.00 18.47 -11.70
CA GLU A 693 -4.93 17.47 -11.81
C GLU A 693 -5.33 16.41 -12.84
N VAL A 694 -4.76 16.51 -14.03
CA VAL A 694 -5.10 15.64 -15.17
C VAL A 694 -4.49 14.25 -15.03
N ALA A 695 -3.24 14.17 -14.53
CA ALA A 695 -2.55 12.90 -14.34
C ALA A 695 -1.43 13.03 -13.29
N ARG A 696 -1.35 12.05 -12.38
CA ARG A 696 -0.19 11.81 -11.50
C ARG A 696 0.68 10.72 -12.13
N LEU A 697 1.91 11.05 -12.53
CA LEU A 697 2.75 10.12 -13.28
C LEU A 697 3.44 9.09 -12.38
N TRP A 698 3.60 9.37 -11.08
CA TRP A 698 4.21 8.44 -10.11
C TRP A 698 3.27 7.31 -9.65
N ASP A 699 1.95 7.49 -9.81
CA ASP A 699 0.90 6.47 -9.54
C ASP A 699 -0.02 6.33 -10.76
N PHE A 700 0.57 6.32 -11.96
CA PHE A 700 -0.19 6.38 -13.20
C PHE A 700 -0.95 5.08 -13.46
N GLY A 701 -2.28 5.20 -13.60
CA GLY A 701 -3.18 4.07 -13.89
C GLY A 701 -3.18 3.61 -15.35
N GLY A 702 -2.74 4.47 -16.28
CA GLY A 702 -2.80 4.23 -17.71
C GLY A 702 -1.57 3.53 -18.29
N PRO A 703 -1.47 3.42 -19.63
CA PRO A 703 -0.34 2.79 -20.31
C PRO A 703 0.95 3.55 -20.04
N ALA A 704 1.97 2.83 -19.56
CA ALA A 704 3.31 3.36 -19.35
C ALA A 704 4.39 2.35 -19.75
N GLU A 705 5.50 2.85 -20.26
CA GLU A 705 6.67 2.07 -20.67
C GLU A 705 7.94 2.69 -20.08
N GLY A 706 8.93 1.87 -19.79
CA GLY A 706 10.25 2.29 -19.31
C GLY A 706 11.31 1.90 -20.32
N GLY A 707 12.52 2.43 -20.18
CA GLY A 707 13.60 2.03 -21.04
C GLY A 707 14.94 2.64 -20.67
N VAL A 708 15.98 2.06 -21.25
CA VAL A 708 17.32 2.62 -21.26
C VAL A 708 17.77 2.81 -22.69
N ARG A 709 18.50 3.89 -22.94
CA ARG A 709 19.34 4.08 -24.12
C ARG A 709 20.78 3.91 -23.67
N LEU A 710 21.47 2.95 -24.24
CA LEU A 710 22.84 2.60 -23.88
C LEU A 710 23.84 3.55 -24.55
N PHE A 711 25.10 3.44 -24.15
CA PHE A 711 26.21 4.27 -24.63
C PHE A 711 26.49 4.14 -26.14
N ASP A 712 26.07 3.05 -26.77
CA ASP A 712 26.15 2.83 -28.23
C ASP A 712 24.90 3.35 -28.99
N GLY A 713 23.93 3.93 -28.27
CA GLY A 713 22.66 4.40 -28.82
C GLY A 713 21.55 3.34 -28.85
N THR A 714 21.83 2.08 -28.48
CA THR A 714 20.82 1.01 -28.46
C THR A 714 19.76 1.30 -27.39
N GLU A 715 18.47 1.30 -27.77
CA GLU A 715 17.36 1.37 -26.82
C GLU A 715 16.88 -0.03 -26.40
N ARG A 716 16.76 -0.26 -25.09
CA ARG A 716 16.03 -1.39 -24.51
C ARG A 716 14.78 -0.86 -23.83
N ARG A 717 13.63 -1.46 -24.15
CA ARG A 717 12.33 -1.05 -23.63
C ARG A 717 11.75 -2.10 -22.69
N TYR A 718 11.04 -1.59 -21.68
CA TYR A 718 10.35 -2.35 -20.67
C TYR A 718 8.87 -1.99 -20.69
N PRO A 719 7.98 -2.98 -20.54
CA PRO A 719 6.53 -2.78 -20.62
C PRO A 719 5.92 -2.19 -19.33
N SER A 720 6.71 -1.45 -18.55
CA SER A 720 6.36 -0.81 -17.29
C SER A 720 7.26 0.40 -17.10
N ALA A 721 6.74 1.48 -16.49
CA ALA A 721 7.55 2.63 -16.08
C ALA A 721 8.65 2.24 -15.08
N PHE A 722 8.43 1.20 -14.27
CA PHE A 722 9.40 0.73 -13.27
C PHE A 722 10.12 -0.52 -13.77
N PHE A 723 11.45 -0.49 -13.77
CA PHE A 723 12.30 -1.52 -14.37
C PHE A 723 13.72 -1.49 -13.79
N GLY A 724 14.50 -2.55 -14.02
CA GLY A 724 15.95 -2.56 -13.83
C GLY A 724 16.65 -3.18 -15.04
N ASP A 725 17.71 -2.55 -15.52
CA ASP A 725 18.55 -3.03 -16.63
C ASP A 725 19.95 -3.44 -16.13
N PRO A 726 20.58 -4.48 -16.73
CA PRO A 726 21.95 -4.88 -16.38
C PRO A 726 23.03 -3.79 -16.48
N SER A 727 22.81 -2.72 -17.25
CA SER A 727 23.68 -1.53 -17.30
C SER A 727 23.65 -0.68 -16.03
N GLY A 728 22.81 -1.02 -15.06
CA GLY A 728 22.59 -0.24 -13.84
C GLY A 728 21.53 0.86 -13.99
N GLY A 729 21.07 1.15 -15.21
CA GLY A 729 19.93 2.02 -15.43
C GLY A 729 18.65 1.38 -14.89
N ASN A 730 17.87 2.13 -14.12
CA ASN A 730 16.66 1.61 -13.50
C ASN A 730 15.66 2.72 -13.18
N SER A 731 14.41 2.30 -12.94
CA SER A 731 13.38 3.16 -12.39
C SER A 731 12.59 2.43 -11.31
N THR A 732 12.39 3.08 -10.17
CA THR A 732 11.58 2.56 -9.06
C THR A 732 10.57 3.61 -8.61
N PRO A 733 9.39 3.18 -8.13
CA PRO A 733 8.45 4.11 -7.51
C PRO A 733 9.07 4.66 -6.22
N GLU A 734 8.79 5.93 -5.94
CA GLU A 734 9.12 6.59 -4.69
C GLU A 734 7.86 7.26 -4.14
N SER A 735 7.79 7.49 -2.83
CA SER A 735 6.64 8.18 -2.24
C SER A 735 6.49 9.56 -2.89
N GLY A 736 5.35 9.75 -3.58
CA GLY A 736 5.07 10.94 -4.36
C GLY A 736 6.06 11.23 -5.50
N GLY A 737 6.78 10.24 -6.06
CA GLY A 737 7.83 10.50 -7.06
C GLY A 737 8.31 9.26 -7.83
N ILE A 738 9.32 9.48 -8.67
CA ILE A 738 9.97 8.45 -9.49
C ILE A 738 11.47 8.58 -9.30
N PHE A 739 12.11 7.50 -8.85
CA PHE A 739 13.56 7.36 -8.96
C PHE A 739 13.88 6.89 -10.39
N LEU A 740 14.84 7.54 -11.04
CA LEU A 740 15.19 7.24 -12.43
C LEU A 740 16.70 7.40 -12.62
N HIS A 741 17.44 6.31 -12.41
CA HIS A 741 18.91 6.32 -12.45
C HIS A 741 19.42 6.05 -13.88
N PRO A 742 20.36 6.85 -14.43
CA PRO A 742 20.96 6.59 -15.74
C PRO A 742 21.89 5.35 -15.71
N PRO A 743 22.13 4.66 -16.83
CA PRO A 743 23.14 3.60 -16.93
C PRO A 743 24.53 4.05 -16.45
N TRP A 744 25.20 3.24 -15.63
CA TRP A 744 26.54 3.54 -15.10
C TRP A 744 27.57 2.41 -15.30
N ARG A 745 27.10 1.17 -15.49
CA ARG A 745 27.96 0.01 -15.76
C ARG A 745 28.31 -0.04 -17.23
N PHE A 746 29.48 -0.62 -17.54
CA PHE A 746 30.00 -0.74 -18.91
C PHE A 746 30.37 0.63 -19.56
N THR A 747 30.76 1.59 -18.73
CA THR A 747 31.35 2.88 -19.16
C THR A 747 32.85 2.74 -19.42
N ALA A 748 33.47 3.73 -20.07
CA ALA A 748 34.90 3.77 -20.36
C ALA A 748 35.85 3.70 -19.13
N ARG A 749 35.32 3.71 -17.89
CA ARG A 749 36.07 3.68 -16.63
C ARG A 749 35.86 2.41 -15.79
N ASP A 750 35.01 1.46 -16.20
CA ASP A 750 34.78 0.20 -15.48
C ASP A 750 35.75 -0.90 -15.98
N THR A 751 36.85 -1.10 -15.25
CA THR A 751 37.93 -2.05 -15.62
C THR A 751 37.57 -3.52 -15.40
N ARG A 752 36.37 -3.86 -14.89
CA ARG A 752 35.98 -5.24 -14.57
C ARG A 752 35.31 -6.01 -15.70
N ALA A 753 34.91 -5.36 -16.79
CA ALA A 753 34.02 -5.97 -17.78
C ALA A 753 34.72 -6.53 -19.04
N GLY A 754 35.97 -6.18 -19.33
CA GLY A 754 36.70 -6.72 -20.50
C GLY A 754 36.02 -6.48 -21.87
N ILE A 755 35.14 -5.48 -21.98
CA ILE A 755 34.41 -5.12 -23.21
C ILE A 755 34.92 -3.77 -23.73
N ASP A 756 35.08 -3.70 -25.05
CA ASP A 756 35.65 -2.55 -25.77
C ASP A 756 34.72 -1.32 -25.81
N ARG A 757 35.35 -0.17 -26.03
CA ARG A 757 34.89 1.21 -25.74
C ARG A 757 33.58 1.63 -26.45
N ALA A 758 32.58 2.08 -25.67
CA ALA A 758 31.43 2.84 -26.18
C ALA A 758 31.59 4.35 -25.90
N GLN A 759 31.52 5.18 -26.94
CA GLN A 759 31.49 6.65 -26.87
C GLN A 759 30.02 7.12 -26.94
N GLY A 760 29.40 7.38 -25.80
CA GLY A 760 28.06 7.97 -25.75
C GLY A 760 27.57 8.17 -24.33
N ILE A 761 26.29 8.53 -24.19
CA ILE A 761 25.66 8.85 -22.90
C ILE A 761 24.53 7.86 -22.65
N GLY A 762 24.61 7.13 -21.53
CA GLY A 762 23.53 6.29 -21.05
C GLY A 762 22.36 7.14 -20.54
N VAL A 763 21.13 6.83 -20.95
CA VAL A 763 19.92 7.55 -20.51
C VAL A 763 18.88 6.55 -20.05
N SER A 764 18.24 6.81 -18.92
CA SER A 764 17.03 6.08 -18.51
C SER A 764 15.81 6.94 -18.77
N PHE A 765 14.71 6.33 -19.22
CA PHE A 765 13.47 7.03 -19.53
C PHE A 765 12.22 6.26 -19.10
N VAL A 766 11.15 7.01 -18.88
CA VAL A 766 9.78 6.50 -18.72
C VAL A 766 8.82 7.29 -19.60
N GLU A 767 7.87 6.62 -20.24
CA GLU A 767 6.89 7.18 -21.17
C GLU A 767 5.47 6.88 -20.66
N PHE A 768 4.62 7.91 -20.56
CA PHE A 768 3.23 7.81 -20.12
C PHE A 768 2.30 8.27 -21.24
N ARG A 769 1.21 7.53 -21.49
CA ARG A 769 0.15 7.97 -22.43
C ARG A 769 -0.97 8.64 -21.68
N VAL A 770 -1.08 9.97 -21.80
CA VAL A 770 -2.02 10.80 -21.05
C VAL A 770 -3.04 11.44 -21.99
N LYS A 771 -4.33 11.31 -21.66
CA LYS A 771 -5.41 12.02 -22.36
C LYS A 771 -5.54 13.43 -21.80
N LEU A 772 -5.20 14.45 -22.59
CA LEU A 772 -5.24 15.84 -22.16
C LEU A 772 -6.64 16.45 -22.36
N PRO A 773 -7.17 17.20 -21.38
CA PRO A 773 -8.47 17.86 -21.53
C PRO A 773 -8.40 18.99 -22.56
N ASN A 774 -9.54 19.46 -23.05
CA ASN A 774 -9.61 20.67 -23.88
C ASN A 774 -9.73 21.92 -22.99
N ARG A 775 -8.66 22.24 -22.24
CA ARG A 775 -8.58 23.41 -21.35
C ARG A 775 -7.58 24.43 -21.94
N PRO A 776 -7.75 25.75 -21.67
CA PRO A 776 -6.95 26.79 -22.31
C PRO A 776 -5.46 26.73 -21.96
N ARG A 777 -5.13 26.30 -20.73
CA ARG A 777 -3.75 26.14 -20.26
C ARG A 777 -3.58 24.80 -19.58
N ILE A 778 -2.59 24.04 -20.04
CA ILE A 778 -2.23 22.72 -19.52
C ILE A 778 -0.71 22.67 -19.45
N ARG A 779 -0.16 22.15 -18.35
CA ARG A 779 1.28 22.00 -18.19
C ARG A 779 1.64 20.73 -17.45
N PHE A 780 2.81 20.20 -17.74
CA PHE A 780 3.50 19.25 -16.87
C PHE A 780 4.33 20.02 -15.84
N GLU A 781 4.38 19.52 -14.60
CA GLU A 781 5.22 20.05 -13.53
C GLU A 781 5.79 18.93 -12.65
N ALA A 782 7.04 19.08 -12.23
CA ALA A 782 7.76 18.23 -11.29
C ALA A 782 8.82 19.02 -10.52
N GLY A 783 9.25 18.50 -9.36
CA GLY A 783 10.51 18.89 -8.71
C GLY A 783 11.59 17.85 -9.03
N VAL A 784 12.81 18.27 -9.34
CA VAL A 784 13.92 17.34 -9.67
C VAL A 784 15.11 17.59 -8.76
N CYS A 785 15.71 16.53 -8.19
CA CYS A 785 16.87 16.60 -7.30
C CYS A 785 17.65 15.28 -7.21
N LEU A 786 18.76 15.29 -6.48
CA LEU A 786 19.48 14.08 -6.07
C LEU A 786 19.02 13.56 -4.70
N ARG A 787 19.21 12.27 -4.45
CA ARG A 787 19.08 11.69 -3.09
C ARG A 787 20.22 12.14 -2.17
N ASP A 788 19.95 12.21 -0.87
CA ASP A 788 20.90 12.66 0.16
C ASP A 788 22.26 11.96 0.09
N GLY A 789 22.29 10.64 -0.12
CA GLY A 789 23.52 9.87 -0.19
C GLY A 789 24.42 10.15 -1.41
N ALA A 790 23.90 10.87 -2.41
CA ALA A 790 24.61 11.28 -3.63
C ALA A 790 25.12 12.74 -3.61
N ILE A 791 24.62 13.56 -2.69
CA ILE A 791 24.99 14.99 -2.57
C ILE A 791 26.50 15.10 -2.33
N GLY A 792 27.18 15.93 -3.12
CA GLY A 792 28.63 16.12 -3.07
C GLY A 792 29.47 14.98 -3.69
N LYS A 793 28.85 13.87 -4.12
CA LYS A 793 29.54 12.77 -4.83
C LYS A 793 29.29 12.78 -6.34
N SER A 794 28.17 13.37 -6.76
CA SER A 794 27.79 13.60 -8.17
C SER A 794 27.94 15.08 -8.53
N ASP A 795 28.08 15.40 -9.82
CA ASP A 795 27.95 16.76 -10.38
C ASP A 795 26.53 17.05 -10.84
N GLY A 796 25.56 16.27 -10.36
CA GLY A 796 24.15 16.40 -10.69
C GLY A 796 23.71 15.48 -11.82
N ALA A 797 22.39 15.42 -11.98
CA ALA A 797 21.75 14.77 -13.10
C ALA A 797 21.00 15.81 -13.94
N THR A 798 20.88 15.53 -15.23
CA THR A 798 20.09 16.37 -16.14
C THR A 798 18.76 15.70 -16.43
N PHE A 799 17.68 16.38 -16.07
CA PHE A 799 16.31 15.89 -16.15
C PHE A 799 15.61 16.53 -17.32
N ARG A 800 15.00 15.72 -18.18
CA ARG A 800 14.26 16.20 -19.34
C ARG A 800 12.82 15.68 -19.33
N ALA A 801 11.87 16.59 -19.54
CA ALA A 801 10.49 16.25 -19.84
C ALA A 801 10.22 16.55 -21.32
N SER A 802 9.64 15.60 -22.04
CA SER A 802 9.26 15.75 -23.43
C SER A 802 7.81 15.33 -23.65
N ALA A 803 7.08 15.98 -24.55
CA ALA A 803 5.70 15.61 -24.89
C ALA A 803 5.37 15.74 -26.37
N TRP A 804 4.57 14.82 -26.90
CA TRP A 804 4.12 14.81 -28.30
C TRP A 804 2.78 14.06 -28.48
N PRO A 805 2.03 14.26 -29.58
CA PRO A 805 0.80 13.50 -29.85
C PRO A 805 1.05 11.99 -29.92
N ALA A 806 0.19 11.17 -29.32
CA ALA A 806 0.35 9.71 -29.34
C ALA A 806 0.32 9.09 -30.75
N THR A 807 -0.25 9.81 -31.72
CA THR A 807 -0.36 9.41 -33.13
C THR A 807 0.86 9.79 -33.98
N THR A 808 1.64 10.80 -33.59
CA THR A 808 2.76 11.33 -34.38
C THR A 808 3.91 11.78 -33.49
N ARG A 809 5.13 11.31 -33.78
CA ARG A 809 6.34 11.65 -33.00
C ARG A 809 7.07 12.91 -33.50
N GLN A 810 6.39 13.81 -34.22
CA GLN A 810 7.03 14.97 -34.83
C GLN A 810 7.13 16.14 -33.84
N ALA A 811 8.34 16.71 -33.74
CA ALA A 811 8.75 17.84 -32.90
C ALA A 811 8.20 17.82 -31.45
N PRO A 812 8.82 17.07 -30.52
CA PRO A 812 8.37 17.06 -29.13
C PRO A 812 8.54 18.44 -28.49
N LEU A 813 7.55 18.83 -27.68
CA LEU A 813 7.71 19.90 -26.70
C LEU A 813 8.72 19.41 -25.66
N THR A 814 9.71 20.23 -25.29
CA THR A 814 10.77 19.80 -24.37
C THR A 814 11.09 20.86 -23.32
N ALA A 815 11.36 20.42 -22.10
CA ALA A 815 11.94 21.22 -21.04
C ALA A 815 13.04 20.42 -20.34
N GLU A 816 14.09 21.09 -19.89
CA GLU A 816 15.25 20.46 -19.25
C GLU A 816 15.73 21.28 -18.05
N VAL A 817 16.12 20.58 -16.99
CA VAL A 817 16.71 21.17 -15.77
C VAL A 817 17.86 20.28 -15.30
N HIS A 818 18.98 20.90 -14.97
CA HIS A 818 20.09 20.24 -14.29
C HIS A 818 20.05 20.54 -12.80
N ASN A 819 20.31 19.54 -11.94
CA ASN A 819 20.39 19.73 -10.49
C ASN A 819 21.44 18.81 -9.86
N ASP A 820 22.30 19.39 -9.01
CA ASP A 820 23.40 18.76 -8.27
C ASP A 820 23.17 18.68 -6.76
N GLY A 821 22.07 19.27 -6.26
CA GLY A 821 21.69 19.26 -4.84
C GLY A 821 20.51 18.36 -4.50
N GLY A 822 20.26 18.21 -3.20
CA GLY A 822 19.07 17.52 -2.65
C GLY A 822 17.79 18.35 -2.71
N GLU A 823 17.91 19.67 -2.80
CA GLU A 823 16.78 20.59 -2.89
C GLU A 823 16.08 20.50 -4.26
N PRO A 824 14.76 20.20 -4.31
CA PRO A 824 14.02 20.08 -5.56
C PRO A 824 14.00 21.36 -6.41
N ARG A 825 14.43 21.29 -7.67
CA ARG A 825 14.28 22.38 -8.66
C ARG A 825 13.06 22.14 -9.55
N PRO A 826 12.29 23.18 -9.92
CA PRO A 826 11.08 23.01 -10.72
C PRO A 826 11.41 22.70 -12.20
N LEU A 827 10.88 21.59 -12.72
CA LEU A 827 10.84 21.24 -14.13
C LEU A 827 9.40 21.42 -14.64
N ARG A 828 9.19 22.30 -15.61
CA ARG A 828 7.85 22.64 -16.15
C ARG A 828 7.85 22.60 -17.67
N LEU A 829 6.79 22.05 -18.25
CA LEU A 829 6.59 21.97 -19.70
C LEU A 829 5.16 22.39 -20.05
N ASP A 830 4.99 23.41 -20.89
CA ASP A 830 3.66 23.81 -21.39
C ASP A 830 3.15 22.76 -22.39
N LEU A 831 1.95 22.23 -22.13
CA LEU A 831 1.28 21.21 -22.93
C LEU A 831 0.05 21.77 -23.66
N SER A 832 -0.19 23.09 -23.60
CA SER A 832 -1.42 23.72 -24.11
C SER A 832 -1.60 23.51 -25.62
N ALA A 833 -0.52 23.37 -26.38
CA ALA A 833 -0.55 23.03 -27.81
C ALA A 833 -1.10 21.61 -28.10
N LEU A 834 -1.09 20.72 -27.10
CA LEU A 834 -1.58 19.34 -27.17
C LEU A 834 -2.98 19.17 -26.55
N ARG A 835 -3.65 20.25 -26.17
CA ARG A 835 -4.97 20.19 -25.51
C ARG A 835 -5.99 19.40 -26.33
N GLY A 836 -6.82 18.62 -25.64
CA GLY A 836 -7.83 17.75 -26.26
C GLY A 836 -7.29 16.50 -26.97
N GLN A 837 -5.97 16.30 -27.04
CA GLN A 837 -5.34 15.15 -27.68
C GLN A 837 -4.86 14.13 -26.64
N GLU A 838 -4.61 12.89 -27.08
CA GLU A 838 -3.79 11.94 -26.32
C GLU A 838 -2.32 12.24 -26.59
N ALA A 839 -1.53 12.46 -25.54
CA ALA A 839 -0.12 12.78 -25.61
C ALA A 839 0.73 11.70 -24.95
N VAL A 840 1.92 11.45 -25.49
CA VAL A 840 2.98 10.74 -24.78
C VAL A 840 3.80 11.77 -24.02
N ILE A 841 3.99 11.57 -22.73
CA ILE A 841 4.87 12.35 -21.87
C ILE A 841 6.05 11.46 -21.48
N ARG A 842 7.25 11.85 -21.87
CA ARG A 842 8.50 11.15 -21.56
C ARG A 842 9.31 11.91 -20.53
N LEU A 843 9.71 11.23 -19.47
CA LEU A 843 10.69 11.73 -18.49
C LEU A 843 12.01 11.00 -18.72
N GLU A 844 13.10 11.74 -18.78
CA GLU A 844 14.45 11.20 -18.97
C GLU A 844 15.38 11.71 -17.88
N THR A 845 16.28 10.83 -17.44
CA THR A 845 17.45 11.22 -16.66
C THR A 845 18.70 10.93 -17.47
N HIS A 846 19.50 11.97 -17.65
CA HIS A 846 20.83 11.95 -18.23
C HIS A 846 21.87 12.12 -17.13
N PRO A 847 23.09 11.60 -17.31
CA PRO A 847 24.17 11.92 -16.40
C PRO A 847 24.51 13.41 -16.42
N GLY A 848 25.16 13.86 -15.36
CA GLY A 848 25.66 15.22 -15.23
C GLY A 848 26.71 15.62 -16.29
N PRO A 849 27.14 16.89 -16.32
CA PRO A 849 28.15 17.42 -17.22
C PRO A 849 29.44 16.59 -17.36
N ARG A 850 29.88 15.90 -16.29
CA ARG A 850 31.06 15.00 -16.29
C ARG A 850 30.81 13.65 -16.96
N GLY A 851 29.55 13.30 -17.24
CA GLY A 851 29.17 12.02 -17.83
C GLY A 851 29.34 10.82 -16.88
N GLU A 852 29.47 11.05 -15.57
CA GLU A 852 29.70 10.01 -14.56
C GLU A 852 28.42 9.69 -13.77
N ALA A 853 27.69 8.66 -14.22
CA ALA A 853 26.37 8.29 -13.68
C ALA A 853 26.40 7.57 -12.32
N THR A 854 27.55 7.24 -11.75
CA THR A 854 27.67 6.32 -10.58
C THR A 854 26.85 6.77 -9.37
N PHE A 855 26.79 8.08 -9.14
CA PHE A 855 26.07 8.70 -8.02
C PHE A 855 24.91 9.58 -8.49
N ASP A 856 24.45 9.43 -9.74
CA ASP A 856 23.33 10.22 -10.28
C ASP A 856 21.99 9.63 -9.82
N TRP A 857 21.81 9.63 -8.50
CA TRP A 857 20.65 9.10 -7.79
C TRP A 857 19.48 10.07 -7.92
N ALA A 858 19.03 10.21 -9.15
CA ALA A 858 18.07 11.19 -9.62
C ALA A 858 16.64 10.87 -9.20
N LEU A 859 15.97 11.90 -8.70
CA LEU A 859 14.65 11.82 -8.13
C LEU A 859 13.73 12.87 -8.75
N ILE A 860 12.63 12.42 -9.32
CA ILE A 860 11.58 13.26 -9.90
C ILE A 860 10.39 13.26 -8.93
N ARG A 861 10.25 14.34 -8.15
CA ARG A 861 9.20 14.55 -7.16
C ARG A 861 7.93 15.11 -7.79
N GLN A 862 6.81 14.50 -7.43
CA GLN A 862 5.46 14.83 -7.85
C GLN A 862 5.27 15.15 -9.35
N PRO A 863 5.79 14.33 -10.29
CA PRO A 863 5.59 14.55 -11.72
C PRO A 863 4.12 14.43 -12.13
N ARG A 864 3.46 15.55 -12.44
CA ARG A 864 2.02 15.60 -12.77
C ARG A 864 1.72 16.48 -13.96
N VAL A 865 0.55 16.26 -14.54
CA VAL A 865 -0.07 17.15 -15.53
C VAL A 865 -1.20 17.91 -14.85
N VAL A 866 -1.18 19.23 -14.96
CA VAL A 866 -2.18 20.13 -14.40
C VAL A 866 -2.80 21.02 -15.47
N ALA A 867 -4.07 21.36 -15.30
CA ALA A 867 -4.81 22.32 -16.11
C ALA A 867 -5.24 23.51 -15.24
N GLU A 868 -5.10 24.74 -15.77
CA GLU A 868 -5.49 25.94 -15.01
C GLU A 868 -7.03 26.11 -14.92
N SER A 869 -7.42 26.95 -13.95
CA SER A 869 -8.80 27.23 -13.54
C SER A 869 -9.72 27.61 -14.70
N GLN A 870 -10.99 27.21 -14.58
CA GLN A 870 -12.08 27.78 -15.40
C GLN A 870 -12.37 29.24 -14.99
N ALA A 871 -13.23 29.92 -15.75
CA ALA A 871 -13.78 31.22 -15.36
C ALA A 871 -14.42 31.14 -13.95
N PRO A 872 -14.49 32.25 -13.19
CA PRO A 872 -15.10 32.27 -11.87
C PRO A 872 -16.50 31.63 -11.85
N GLN A 873 -16.70 30.69 -10.93
CA GLN A 873 -17.92 29.91 -10.79
C GLN A 873 -18.69 30.31 -9.54
N ALA A 874 -20.00 30.08 -9.57
CA ALA A 874 -20.89 30.42 -8.46
C ALA A 874 -20.82 29.37 -7.35
N VAL A 875 -20.61 29.82 -6.12
CA VAL A 875 -20.71 29.06 -4.88
C VAL A 875 -21.80 29.72 -4.03
N VAL A 876 -22.79 28.94 -3.58
CA VAL A 876 -23.90 29.49 -2.77
C VAL A 876 -23.77 29.02 -1.35
N VAL A 877 -23.80 29.97 -0.41
CA VAL A 877 -23.74 29.71 1.03
C VAL A 877 -25.01 30.16 1.72
N HIS A 878 -25.39 29.44 2.77
CA HIS A 878 -26.27 29.92 3.82
C HIS A 878 -25.42 30.52 4.94
N SER A 879 -25.82 31.67 5.47
CA SER A 879 -25.13 32.31 6.60
C SER A 879 -26.15 32.97 7.54
N PRO A 880 -26.22 32.58 8.82
CA PRO A 880 -27.12 33.20 9.80
C PRO A 880 -26.69 34.64 10.18
N LYS A 881 -25.47 35.03 9.82
CA LYS A 881 -24.97 36.41 9.91
C LYS A 881 -24.89 37.00 8.50
N ARG A 882 -25.14 38.31 8.39
CA ARG A 882 -24.99 39.03 7.13
C ARG A 882 -23.54 38.94 6.64
N VAL A 883 -23.34 38.52 5.39
CA VAL A 883 -22.03 38.61 4.72
C VAL A 883 -21.79 40.07 4.32
N VAL A 884 -20.78 40.70 4.93
CA VAL A 884 -20.40 42.10 4.72
C VAL A 884 -19.47 42.23 3.50
N ALA A 885 -18.50 41.33 3.37
CA ALA A 885 -17.58 41.29 2.25
C ALA A 885 -17.11 39.85 1.98
N ALA A 886 -16.71 39.57 0.75
CA ALA A 886 -15.97 38.37 0.39
C ALA A 886 -14.63 38.77 -0.22
N LEU A 887 -13.54 38.23 0.30
CA LEU A 887 -12.18 38.53 -0.14
C LEU A 887 -11.55 37.27 -0.73
N GLY A 888 -10.87 37.42 -1.86
CA GLY A 888 -10.04 36.38 -2.46
C GLY A 888 -8.61 36.86 -2.69
N PRO A 889 -7.71 35.96 -3.14
CA PRO A 889 -6.29 36.29 -3.34
C PRO A 889 -6.03 37.44 -4.34
N ALA A 890 -6.92 37.60 -5.32
CA ALA A 890 -6.83 38.64 -6.34
C ALA A 890 -7.54 39.95 -5.95
N GLY A 891 -8.21 40.00 -4.80
CA GLY A 891 -9.02 41.12 -4.34
C GLY A 891 -10.44 40.73 -3.95
N PRO A 892 -11.34 41.71 -3.77
CA PRO A 892 -12.75 41.44 -3.43
C PRO A 892 -13.45 40.54 -4.45
N LEU A 893 -14.26 39.60 -3.95
CA LEU A 893 -15.05 38.68 -4.76
C LEU A 893 -16.49 39.22 -4.90
N PRO A 894 -17.12 39.09 -6.08
CA PRO A 894 -18.53 39.44 -6.24
C PRO A 894 -19.43 38.60 -5.34
N VAL A 895 -20.31 39.27 -4.58
CA VAL A 895 -21.33 38.65 -3.74
C VAL A 895 -22.70 39.20 -4.12
N THR A 896 -23.67 38.32 -4.33
CA THR A 896 -25.07 38.70 -4.58
C THR A 896 -26.00 37.97 -3.60
N ALA A 897 -27.05 38.64 -3.13
CA ALA A 897 -28.08 37.99 -2.33
C ALA A 897 -28.85 36.98 -3.20
N ALA A 898 -29.00 35.75 -2.70
CA ALA A 898 -29.64 34.63 -3.39
C ALA A 898 -30.91 34.14 -2.67
N GLY A 899 -31.43 34.94 -1.74
CA GLY A 899 -32.57 34.64 -0.88
C GLY A 899 -32.35 35.16 0.54
N ALA A 900 -33.29 34.85 1.45
CA ALA A 900 -33.08 35.08 2.88
C ALA A 900 -31.86 34.27 3.35
N ASP A 901 -30.91 34.94 3.99
CA ASP A 901 -29.67 34.36 4.56
C ASP A 901 -28.83 33.54 3.58
N ARG A 902 -29.00 33.76 2.26
CA ARG A 902 -28.28 33.07 1.20
C ARG A 902 -27.50 34.03 0.33
N TYR A 903 -26.25 33.68 0.04
CA TYR A 903 -25.31 34.52 -0.71
C TYR A 903 -24.65 33.69 -1.81
N GLU A 904 -24.66 34.20 -3.05
CA GLU A 904 -23.88 33.66 -4.15
C GLU A 904 -22.55 34.42 -4.26
N ILE A 905 -21.44 33.68 -4.22
CA ILE A 905 -20.08 34.18 -4.32
C ILE A 905 -19.49 33.67 -5.63
N ARG A 906 -18.96 34.56 -6.48
CA ARG A 906 -18.28 34.15 -7.72
C ARG A 906 -16.77 34.11 -7.50
N MET A 907 -16.18 32.92 -7.59
CA MET A 907 -14.76 32.69 -7.29
C MET A 907 -14.12 31.67 -8.25
N PRO A 908 -12.79 31.72 -8.49
CA PRO A 908 -12.09 30.75 -9.32
C PRO A 908 -12.02 29.34 -8.68
N LEU A 909 -11.73 28.32 -9.50
CA LEU A 909 -11.54 26.92 -9.07
C LEU A 909 -10.26 26.34 -9.70
N PRO A 910 -9.22 25.98 -8.91
CA PRO A 910 -9.14 26.11 -7.46
C PRO A 910 -9.13 27.57 -7.00
N GLY A 911 -9.58 27.84 -5.78
CA GLY A 911 -9.65 29.19 -5.23
C GLY A 911 -10.06 29.25 -3.76
N THR A 912 -9.86 30.40 -3.14
CA THR A 912 -10.21 30.67 -1.74
C THR A 912 -11.12 31.89 -1.63
N ALA A 913 -11.98 31.88 -0.61
CA ALA A 913 -12.81 33.00 -0.21
C ALA A 913 -12.76 33.16 1.31
N ARG A 914 -12.65 34.41 1.77
CA ARG A 914 -12.74 34.83 3.17
C ARG A 914 -13.96 35.73 3.29
N LEU A 915 -15.01 35.23 3.95
CA LEU A 915 -16.27 35.96 4.12
C LEU A 915 -16.27 36.65 5.48
N LEU A 916 -16.40 37.97 5.46
CA LEU A 916 -16.50 38.77 6.67
C LEU A 916 -17.97 38.87 7.08
N LEU A 917 -18.25 38.56 8.34
CA LEU A 917 -19.60 38.59 8.94
C LEU A 917 -19.82 39.83 9.80
N ALA A 918 -18.77 40.64 9.99
CA ALA A 918 -18.78 41.96 10.62
C ALA A 918 -17.69 42.84 9.97
N GLU A 919 -17.81 44.16 10.12
CA GLU A 919 -16.73 45.07 9.72
C GLU A 919 -15.61 45.07 10.76
N PRO A 920 -14.33 44.94 10.35
CA PRO A 920 -13.21 45.04 11.27
C PRO A 920 -12.90 46.51 11.61
N PRO A 921 -12.40 46.76 12.84
CA PRO A 921 -11.92 48.09 13.22
C PRO A 921 -10.67 48.50 12.43
N GLU A 922 -10.39 49.80 12.38
CA GLU A 922 -9.13 50.33 11.83
C GLU A 922 -7.92 49.78 12.58
N THR A 923 -6.86 49.46 11.83
CA THR A 923 -5.62 48.93 12.39
C THR A 923 -4.62 50.05 12.65
N GLU A 924 -4.22 50.22 13.91
CA GLU A 924 -3.10 51.10 14.29
C GLU A 924 -1.75 50.40 14.04
N LEU A 925 -0.78 51.13 13.51
CA LEU A 925 0.58 50.64 13.26
C LEU A 925 1.59 51.32 14.19
N PRO A 926 2.59 50.58 14.72
CA PRO A 926 2.86 49.16 14.46
C PRO A 926 1.94 48.23 15.25
N LEU A 927 1.50 47.13 14.62
CA LEU A 927 0.67 46.10 15.25
C LEU A 927 1.52 44.89 15.62
N ASP A 928 1.62 44.56 16.92
CA ASP A 928 2.21 43.31 17.42
C ASP A 928 1.20 42.16 17.28
N LEU A 929 1.49 41.19 16.40
CA LEU A 929 0.58 40.07 16.15
C LEU A 929 0.57 39.04 17.28
N ILE A 930 1.55 39.05 18.20
CA ILE A 930 1.52 38.16 19.37
C ILE A 930 0.38 38.52 20.34
N THR A 931 0.08 39.82 20.47
CA THR A 931 -0.96 40.35 21.38
C THR A 931 -2.25 40.73 20.67
N ALA A 932 -2.22 40.93 19.35
CA ALA A 932 -3.41 41.25 18.57
C ALA A 932 -4.50 40.16 18.71
N PRO A 933 -5.79 40.56 18.71
CA PRO A 933 -6.89 39.62 18.59
C PRO A 933 -6.74 38.74 17.35
N ARG A 934 -6.92 37.43 17.52
CA ARG A 934 -6.69 36.43 16.47
C ARG A 934 -7.71 35.31 16.54
N LEU A 935 -7.97 34.71 15.38
CA LEU A 935 -8.75 33.48 15.26
C LEU A 935 -7.79 32.34 14.91
N VAL A 936 -7.99 31.18 15.52
CA VAL A 936 -7.11 30.03 15.33
C VAL A 936 -7.93 28.84 14.85
N ALA A 937 -7.47 28.19 13.79
CA ALA A 937 -8.03 26.98 13.24
C ALA A 937 -6.98 25.88 13.15
N LEU A 938 -7.37 24.65 13.45
CA LEU A 938 -6.65 23.45 13.01
C LEU A 938 -7.38 22.90 11.79
N VAL A 939 -6.68 22.73 10.68
CA VAL A 939 -7.25 22.19 9.44
C VAL A 939 -6.59 20.85 9.16
N GLY A 940 -7.38 19.77 9.22
CA GLY A 940 -6.90 18.42 8.91
C GLY A 940 -6.75 18.16 7.41
N ALA A 941 -6.08 17.07 7.03
CA ALA A 941 -5.93 16.63 5.63
C ALA A 941 -7.26 16.45 4.87
N ASN A 942 -8.33 16.14 5.60
CA ASN A 942 -9.68 15.97 5.06
C ASN A 942 -10.40 17.32 4.81
N GLY A 943 -9.78 18.45 5.16
CA GLY A 943 -10.32 19.80 5.02
C GLY A 943 -11.31 20.21 6.11
N ILE A 944 -11.49 19.37 7.13
CA ILE A 944 -12.34 19.67 8.30
C ILE A 944 -11.55 20.54 9.27
N GLU A 945 -12.23 21.58 9.75
CA GLU A 945 -11.69 22.46 10.77
C GLU A 945 -12.04 21.96 12.17
N GLN A 946 -11.05 22.02 13.06
CA GLN A 946 -11.17 21.65 14.46
C GLN A 946 -10.73 22.83 15.35
N PRO A 947 -11.32 22.96 16.56
CA PRO A 947 -10.85 23.93 17.52
C PRO A 947 -9.41 23.59 17.97
N PRO A 948 -8.61 24.60 18.38
CA PRO A 948 -7.29 24.37 18.95
C PRO A 948 -7.38 23.41 20.14
N SER A 949 -6.46 22.45 20.22
CA SER A 949 -6.43 21.45 21.30
C SER A 949 -5.00 21.01 21.63
N GLY A 950 -4.76 20.68 22.91
CA GLY A 950 -3.46 20.21 23.37
C GLY A 950 -2.32 21.18 23.01
N PHE A 951 -1.29 20.69 22.33
CA PHE A 951 -0.14 21.49 21.88
C PHE A 951 -0.39 22.24 20.58
N ALA A 952 -1.43 21.87 19.81
CA ALA A 952 -1.79 22.49 18.55
C ALA A 952 -2.65 23.74 18.80
N GLN A 953 -2.02 24.79 19.31
CA GLN A 953 -2.62 26.08 19.61
C GLN A 953 -1.68 27.23 19.22
N ALA A 954 -2.20 28.46 19.15
CA ALA A 954 -1.43 29.67 18.89
C ALA A 954 -1.21 30.47 20.19
N MET A 955 -0.12 30.16 20.90
CA MET A 955 0.18 30.71 22.22
C MET A 955 1.46 31.56 22.23
N PRO A 956 1.47 32.72 22.90
CA PRO A 956 2.71 33.45 23.17
C PRO A 956 3.70 32.56 23.92
N ALA A 957 4.96 32.60 23.53
CA ALA A 957 6.05 31.82 24.11
C ALA A 957 7.39 32.55 23.96
N GLU A 958 8.40 32.10 24.69
CA GLU A 958 9.79 32.31 24.30
C GLU A 958 10.29 31.06 23.57
N ALA A 959 11.05 31.26 22.50
CA ALA A 959 11.54 30.17 21.67
C ALA A 959 13.00 30.40 21.30
N THR A 960 13.79 29.33 21.39
CA THR A 960 15.20 29.30 20.99
C THR A 960 15.33 28.51 19.69
N VAL A 961 15.92 29.15 18.67
CA VAL A 961 16.21 28.56 17.36
C VAL A 961 17.63 28.96 16.97
N GLY A 962 18.47 27.98 16.64
CA GLY A 962 19.89 28.19 16.35
C GLY A 962 20.63 28.86 17.51
N GLY A 963 20.27 28.53 18.76
CA GLY A 963 20.85 29.13 19.97
C GLY A 963 20.40 30.56 20.30
N VAL A 964 19.50 31.16 19.50
CA VAL A 964 19.00 32.53 19.72
C VAL A 964 17.56 32.52 20.22
N THR A 965 17.35 33.03 21.43
CA THR A 965 16.02 33.14 22.06
C THR A 965 15.31 34.42 21.65
N ARG A 966 14.03 34.31 21.27
CA ARG A 966 13.15 35.44 20.94
C ARG A 966 11.74 35.25 21.50
N ARG A 967 11.00 36.35 21.67
CA ARG A 967 9.56 36.33 21.92
C ARG A 967 8.84 35.87 20.66
N ALA A 968 7.98 34.87 20.78
CA ALA A 968 7.37 34.20 19.65
C ALA A 968 5.91 33.81 19.89
N LEU A 969 5.22 33.46 18.80
CA LEU A 969 3.97 32.74 18.80
C LEU A 969 4.27 31.27 18.47
N SER A 970 3.98 30.36 19.40
CA SER A 970 4.05 28.92 19.18
C SER A 970 2.87 28.49 18.33
N THR A 971 3.11 27.79 17.23
CA THR A 971 2.08 27.35 16.27
C THR A 971 2.34 25.92 15.82
N HIS A 972 2.26 24.97 16.75
CA HIS A 972 2.46 23.56 16.42
C HIS A 972 1.33 23.06 15.50
N PRO A 973 1.62 22.50 14.31
CA PRO A 973 0.58 21.96 13.45
C PRO A 973 0.02 20.63 14.00
N PRO A 974 -1.20 20.21 13.62
CA PRO A 974 -1.70 18.87 13.86
C PRO A 974 -1.10 17.86 12.85
N ASN A 975 -1.20 16.56 13.13
CA ASN A 975 -0.70 15.51 12.25
C ASN A 975 -1.29 15.56 10.84
N HIS A 976 -0.46 15.59 9.80
CA HIS A 976 -0.89 15.72 8.40
C HIS A 976 -1.86 16.88 8.16
N GLY A 977 -1.75 17.95 8.95
CA GLY A 977 -2.59 19.12 8.82
C GLY A 977 -1.80 20.39 9.12
N ARG A 978 -2.54 21.50 9.23
CA ARG A 978 -1.99 22.83 9.44
C ARG A 978 -2.73 23.59 10.52
N ILE A 979 -2.00 24.46 11.22
CA ILE A 979 -2.58 25.49 12.07
C ILE A 979 -2.61 26.80 11.27
N VAL A 980 -3.75 27.49 11.32
CA VAL A 980 -3.99 28.77 10.65
C VAL A 980 -4.34 29.81 11.71
N VAL A 981 -3.54 30.88 11.78
CA VAL A 981 -3.76 32.01 12.69
C VAL A 981 -4.17 33.22 11.87
N ASP A 982 -5.47 33.54 11.89
CA ASP A 982 -6.07 34.62 11.12
C ASP A 982 -6.18 35.92 11.93
N TYR A 983 -5.81 37.02 11.29
CA TYR A 983 -6.02 38.39 11.74
C TYR A 983 -6.91 39.11 10.72
N ILE A 984 -8.05 39.63 11.17
CA ILE A 984 -8.96 40.42 10.34
C ILE A 984 -8.62 41.89 10.54
N LEU A 985 -8.12 42.56 9.50
CA LEU A 985 -7.50 43.88 9.61
C LEU A 985 -8.10 44.84 8.58
N ARG A 986 -8.34 46.09 8.97
CA ARG A 986 -8.50 47.21 8.05
C ARG A 986 -7.20 48.00 8.06
N LEU A 987 -6.37 47.79 7.03
CA LEU A 987 -5.07 48.45 6.92
C LEU A 987 -5.25 49.96 6.71
N PRO A 988 -4.37 50.79 7.30
CA PRO A 988 -4.41 52.23 7.05
C PRO A 988 -4.05 52.54 5.59
N GLU A 989 -4.34 53.77 5.15
CA GLU A 989 -3.93 54.28 3.84
C GLU A 989 -2.39 54.37 3.70
N THR A 990 -1.67 54.40 4.82
CA THR A 990 -0.20 54.36 4.81
C THR A 990 0.29 52.97 4.37
N PRO A 991 1.17 52.88 3.36
CA PRO A 991 1.76 51.61 2.94
C PRO A 991 2.40 50.87 4.12
N ALA A 992 2.16 49.56 4.21
CA ALA A 992 2.60 48.74 5.34
C ALA A 992 3.34 47.49 4.86
N ARG A 993 4.08 46.86 5.78
CA ARG A 993 4.70 45.53 5.58
C ARG A 993 4.60 44.67 6.83
N LEU A 994 4.54 43.37 6.65
CA LEU A 994 4.73 42.39 7.72
C LEU A 994 6.23 42.10 7.86
N GLU A 995 6.72 42.12 9.10
CA GLU A 995 8.03 41.64 9.51
C GLU A 995 7.86 40.52 10.54
N ALA A 996 8.53 39.39 10.35
CA ALA A 996 8.60 38.31 11.33
C ALA A 996 9.88 37.48 11.13
N GLN A 997 10.11 36.50 11.99
CA GLN A 997 11.02 35.39 11.72
C GLN A 997 10.33 34.07 12.03
N VAL A 998 10.71 32.99 11.33
CA VAL A 998 10.19 31.65 11.61
C VAL A 998 11.32 30.67 11.92
N GLY A 999 10.98 29.62 12.66
CA GLY A 999 11.93 28.58 13.01
C GLY A 999 11.28 27.36 13.65
N ILE A 1000 12.09 26.32 13.79
CA ILE A 1000 11.79 25.09 14.52
C ILE A 1000 12.68 25.11 15.77
N ARG A 1001 12.10 24.92 16.96
CA ARG A 1001 12.85 25.01 18.22
C ARG A 1001 14.04 24.05 18.28
N ASP A 1002 15.10 24.47 18.95
CA ASP A 1002 16.29 23.65 19.18
C ASP A 1002 15.94 22.31 19.87
N GLY A 1003 16.61 21.23 19.46
CA GLY A 1003 16.36 19.87 19.95
C GLY A 1003 15.19 19.14 19.28
N SER A 1004 14.52 19.75 18.30
CA SER A 1004 13.47 19.11 17.51
C SER A 1004 14.02 17.95 16.66
N ALA A 1005 13.25 16.86 16.60
CA ALA A 1005 13.45 15.73 15.69
C ALA A 1005 12.46 15.73 14.50
N SER A 1006 11.89 16.90 14.17
CA SER A 1006 10.91 17.05 13.08
C SER A 1006 11.49 16.64 11.71
N LYS A 1007 10.63 16.17 10.81
CA LYS A 1007 10.99 15.93 9.40
C LYS A 1007 10.84 17.17 8.52
N GLY A 1008 10.44 18.30 9.11
CA GLY A 1008 10.34 19.60 8.48
C GLY A 1008 8.94 20.20 8.59
N VAL A 1009 8.88 21.52 8.62
CA VAL A 1009 7.64 22.30 8.73
C VAL A 1009 7.54 23.27 7.57
N GLY A 1010 6.35 23.34 6.98
CA GLY A 1010 5.98 24.35 6.00
C GLY A 1010 5.43 25.60 6.69
N PHE A 1011 6.03 26.76 6.44
CA PHE A 1011 5.52 28.04 6.89
C PHE A 1011 4.96 28.83 5.72
N ALA A 1012 3.85 29.52 5.92
CA ALA A 1012 3.33 30.45 4.94
C ALA A 1012 2.69 31.69 5.59
N VAL A 1013 2.82 32.83 4.89
CA VAL A 1013 1.99 34.01 5.12
C VAL A 1013 0.99 34.09 3.97
N GLU A 1014 -0.29 34.04 4.31
CA GLU A 1014 -1.38 34.22 3.35
C GLU A 1014 -2.04 35.58 3.55
N VAL A 1015 -2.42 36.26 2.46
CA VAL A 1015 -3.32 37.42 2.49
C VAL A 1015 -4.57 37.08 1.68
N ASN A 1016 -5.74 37.20 2.30
CA ASN A 1016 -7.03 36.80 1.73
C ASN A 1016 -7.03 35.34 1.23
N GLY A 1017 -6.29 34.46 1.92
CA GLY A 1017 -6.15 33.05 1.59
C GLY A 1017 -5.26 32.76 0.37
N GLY A 1018 -4.48 33.73 -0.11
CA GLY A 1018 -3.46 33.55 -1.15
C GLY A 1018 -2.05 33.60 -0.56
N PRO A 1019 -1.13 32.68 -0.91
CA PRO A 1019 0.22 32.70 -0.37
C PRO A 1019 1.01 33.89 -0.91
N HIS A 1020 1.64 34.62 0.01
CA HIS A 1020 2.52 35.74 -0.27
C HIS A 1020 3.99 35.47 0.06
N TRP A 1021 4.19 34.56 1.01
CA TRP A 1021 5.49 34.05 1.39
C TRP A 1021 5.32 32.60 1.83
N VAL A 1022 6.25 31.74 1.44
CA VAL A 1022 6.28 30.32 1.80
C VAL A 1022 7.73 29.91 2.01
N ALA A 1023 7.99 29.13 3.05
CA ALA A 1023 9.27 28.44 3.22
C ALA A 1023 9.07 27.08 3.87
N HIS A 1024 9.95 26.15 3.54
CA HIS A 1024 10.04 24.87 4.24
C HIS A 1024 11.32 24.86 5.05
N LEU A 1025 11.22 24.52 6.33
CA LEU A 1025 12.34 24.50 7.25
C LEU A 1025 12.56 23.09 7.79
N LEU A 1026 13.83 22.71 7.94
CA LEU A 1026 14.26 21.51 8.66
C LEU A 1026 14.83 21.89 10.03
N PRO A 1027 14.85 20.97 11.01
CA PRO A 1027 15.51 21.23 12.31
C PRO A 1027 16.96 21.69 12.14
N GLY A 1028 17.40 22.60 13.02
CA GLY A 1028 18.75 23.16 13.01
C GLY A 1028 18.96 24.33 12.07
N HIS A 1029 17.99 24.70 11.24
CA HIS A 1029 18.04 25.97 10.49
C HIS A 1029 18.02 27.17 11.45
N PRO A 1030 18.80 28.23 11.19
CA PRO A 1030 18.70 29.47 11.95
C PRO A 1030 17.35 30.15 11.68
N TRP A 1031 17.00 31.15 12.49
CA TRP A 1031 15.83 31.98 12.25
C TRP A 1031 15.78 32.49 10.81
N GLN A 1032 14.69 32.18 10.11
CA GLN A 1032 14.48 32.63 8.74
C GLN A 1032 13.65 33.92 8.73
N PRO A 1033 14.15 35.01 8.13
CA PRO A 1033 13.41 36.26 8.07
C PRO A 1033 12.20 36.15 7.13
N VAL A 1034 11.11 36.78 7.55
CA VAL A 1034 9.87 36.93 6.78
C VAL A 1034 9.63 38.42 6.55
N GLN A 1035 9.51 38.81 5.29
CA GLN A 1035 9.06 40.14 4.90
C GLN A 1035 8.00 40.01 3.81
N VAL A 1036 6.81 40.57 4.07
CA VAL A 1036 5.71 40.61 3.10
C VAL A 1036 5.26 42.05 2.90
N ASP A 1037 5.32 42.50 1.65
CA ASP A 1037 4.83 43.81 1.23
C ASP A 1037 3.30 43.82 1.22
N LEU A 1038 2.69 44.70 2.04
CA LEU A 1038 1.26 44.88 2.14
C LEU A 1038 0.80 46.20 1.48
N SER A 1039 1.70 46.97 0.86
CA SER A 1039 1.38 48.28 0.27
C SER A 1039 0.20 48.25 -0.70
N ARG A 1040 0.05 47.15 -1.46
CA ARG A 1040 -1.06 46.99 -2.42
C ARG A 1040 -2.45 46.89 -1.77
N PHE A 1041 -2.49 46.70 -0.47
CA PHE A 1041 -3.70 46.56 0.34
C PHE A 1041 -3.92 47.75 1.29
N ALA A 1042 -3.17 48.84 1.11
CA ALA A 1042 -3.40 50.07 1.87
C ALA A 1042 -4.85 50.55 1.74
N GLY A 1043 -5.45 50.98 2.85
CA GLY A 1043 -6.87 51.38 2.96
C GLY A 1043 -7.89 50.23 2.85
N GLN A 1044 -7.45 49.00 2.60
CA GLN A 1044 -8.34 47.86 2.36
C GLN A 1044 -8.49 46.97 3.60
N VAL A 1045 -9.59 46.23 3.61
CA VAL A 1045 -9.79 45.13 4.54
C VAL A 1045 -9.09 43.88 4.02
N VAL A 1046 -8.34 43.22 4.89
CA VAL A 1046 -7.63 41.98 4.59
C VAL A 1046 -7.79 40.96 5.71
N VAL A 1047 -7.68 39.68 5.35
CA VAL A 1047 -7.42 38.60 6.30
C VAL A 1047 -5.97 38.17 6.12
N LEU A 1048 -5.13 38.47 7.11
CA LEU A 1048 -3.74 38.03 7.17
C LEU A 1048 -3.67 36.71 7.95
N SER A 1049 -3.08 35.67 7.37
CA SER A 1049 -2.94 34.37 8.02
C SER A 1049 -1.48 33.98 8.18
N LEU A 1050 -1.09 33.57 9.39
CA LEU A 1050 0.16 32.87 9.65
C LEU A 1050 -0.12 31.37 9.70
N VAL A 1051 0.55 30.60 8.85
CA VAL A 1051 0.27 29.16 8.67
C VAL A 1051 1.52 28.34 8.98
N ALA A 1052 1.36 27.30 9.80
CA ALA A 1052 2.35 26.24 9.95
C ALA A 1052 1.72 24.89 9.55
N ASP A 1053 2.41 24.13 8.70
CA ASP A 1053 1.99 22.88 8.11
C ASP A 1053 3.01 21.79 8.45
N SER A 1054 2.53 20.63 8.91
CA SER A 1054 3.38 19.52 9.34
C SER A 1054 4.15 18.83 8.20
N LEU A 1055 3.76 19.05 6.94
CA LEU A 1055 4.34 18.39 5.74
C LEU A 1055 4.43 16.85 5.81
N GLY A 1056 3.79 16.21 6.79
CA GLY A 1056 4.02 14.81 7.17
C GLY A 1056 3.61 14.52 8.60
N THR A 1057 4.38 13.69 9.30
CA THR A 1057 4.20 13.41 10.72
C THR A 1057 4.60 14.63 11.55
N TYR A 1058 3.68 15.14 12.37
CA TYR A 1058 3.90 16.35 13.17
C TYR A 1058 4.81 16.19 14.41
N GLU A 1059 5.33 15.00 14.68
CA GLU A 1059 6.14 14.75 15.87
C GLU A 1059 7.35 15.70 15.91
N PHE A 1060 7.48 16.45 17.01
CA PHE A 1060 8.54 17.42 17.25
C PHE A 1060 8.57 18.67 16.35
N ASP A 1061 7.52 18.96 15.57
CA ASP A 1061 7.51 20.12 14.65
C ASP A 1061 7.79 21.46 15.33
N TRP A 1062 7.29 21.65 16.56
CA TRP A 1062 7.70 22.75 17.46
C TRP A 1062 7.83 24.13 16.78
N ALA A 1063 6.93 24.40 15.83
CA ALA A 1063 7.00 25.54 14.94
C ALA A 1063 6.69 26.86 15.66
N VAL A 1064 7.44 27.91 15.34
CA VAL A 1064 7.35 29.22 16.00
C VAL A 1064 7.50 30.40 15.04
N TRP A 1065 6.76 31.48 15.32
CA TRP A 1065 6.86 32.79 14.66
C TRP A 1065 7.41 33.81 15.65
N ALA A 1066 8.66 34.24 15.50
CA ALA A 1066 9.27 35.28 16.34
C ALA A 1066 8.90 36.69 15.88
N GLU A 1067 8.48 37.50 16.86
CA GLU A 1067 8.23 38.94 16.73
C GLU A 1067 7.39 39.36 15.50
N PRO A 1068 6.31 38.64 15.14
CA PRO A 1068 5.50 39.00 13.99
C PRO A 1068 4.80 40.35 14.22
N LYS A 1069 5.06 41.33 13.36
CA LYS A 1069 4.50 42.68 13.47
C LYS A 1069 4.21 43.30 12.11
N ILE A 1070 3.19 44.14 12.05
CA ILE A 1070 2.91 44.98 10.88
C ILE A 1070 3.44 46.38 11.18
N VAL A 1071 4.24 46.93 10.28
CA VAL A 1071 4.85 48.26 10.43
C VAL A 1071 4.53 49.12 9.21
N ALA A 1072 4.49 50.44 9.40
CA ALA A 1072 4.48 51.38 8.28
C ALA A 1072 5.77 51.22 7.47
N ARG A 1073 5.64 51.33 6.13
CA ARG A 1073 6.76 51.08 5.23
C ARG A 1073 7.75 52.23 5.17
#